data_AF-A0A816YMT6-F1
#
_entry.id   AF-A0A816YMT6-F1
#
_cell.length_a   1.000
_cell.length_b   1.000
_cell.length_c   1.000
_cell.angle_alpha   90.00
_cell.angle_beta   90.00
_cell.angle_gamma   90.00
#
_symmetry.space_group_name_H-M   'P 1'
#
loop_
_entity.id
_entity.type
_entity.pdbx_description
1 polymer ?
#
loop_
_entity_poly.entity_id
_entity_poly.type
_entity_poly.pdbx_seq_one_letter_code
_entity_poly.pdbx_strand_id
1 'polypeptide(L)'
;MKPLCLVTILSILIQQSYLKLGTDAFSRDGFVRTKGVQFSLNGYPYYANGFNAYWLMYVASDPSQRPKISAAFQEASRHGLTVARTWAFSDGGYRPLQYSPGSYNEDMFQGLDFAIAEARRHGIKIILSFANNYVSFGGKKQYVDWARSRGRPVYSEDDFFTDSLVKDFYKNHIKAVLNRFNTFTKVHYRDDPTIMAWELMNEPRCPSDPTGRTIQAWITEMAAHVKSLDRNHLLEAGLEGFYGQSSPQSKTLNPPGQFGTDFIANNRIPGIDFVTVHSYPDEWFVDSSDQSQMEFLNKWLDAHIQDAQNVLHKPIILAEFGKSTKKGGSAQRDLVFNTVYGKIYESAKRGGAAAGGLFWQLLGNGMDNFQDGYGIILSQSSSTVNVIAQQSRKLTLIRRIFARMINVEKWKRARGYGPVRKGASVEKPASLVSNQLNDQLKFLVGSGNLQDARQVFDRMPHRDVYSWTTIIQGYIAATNYDEALLLFSKMHVDDPRVSADSHMLSVALKACGQASNISFGESLHAFAHKTHLLSDVYVASSLLNLYKGDGMIDKCCRLFSELPYRNTVTWTTIITGLVHARRHKEGLMYFSEMSRFEGLPDTFTFAVALKACAGLRQVQYGRGIHTHVISKGFVAVLDVANSLFTMYTECGEMQDGLRLFESMKERDVVSWTSLITAYSRIGQEENAVNTFLQMRNSDVRPNEQTFASAFAACASLSRLVWGEQLHGNVLSLGLGDYLSVSNSMMNMYSTCGELVSASVLFRGMRCRDVISWSTIIGGYSQGGFAEEGFEYFSWMRRSGTKPTDFALASLLSVSGNLAVLEQGRQVHALALYLGLEQIPTIRSALINMYSKCGSIVEASKVFEETERGADIVALTAMINGYAEHGRSKEAIDLFEKSLNVGCRPDAVSFISVLTACSHSGQLGLGFHYFNLMQEKYNMSPAKEHYGCMVDLLCRAGRLCEAERMIDEMPCEKDDVVWTTLLRACTAKRDVEVGRRAAERILEVEPTSSTALVTLANIYSSSGKWKEAAIVRKSMKSKGVIKEPGWSSVLIKDRVSAFASGGRSHPQSEDIYSVLELLVPVAEPLRYGCEMKRDSESIQIL
;
A
#
# COMPACT_ATOMS: atom_id res chain seq x y z
N MET A 1 19.80 -42.68 -16.77
CA MET A 1 18.82 -41.92 -17.57
C MET A 1 17.35 -42.08 -17.12
N LYS A 2 16.91 -43.24 -16.60
CA LYS A 2 15.52 -43.42 -16.10
C LYS A 2 15.10 -42.55 -14.89
N PRO A 3 15.94 -42.24 -13.88
CA PRO A 3 15.51 -41.40 -12.75
C PRO A 3 15.47 -39.91 -13.08
N LEU A 4 16.33 -39.43 -13.99
CA LEU A 4 16.32 -38.04 -14.45
C LEU A 4 15.02 -37.75 -15.22
N CYS A 5 14.62 -38.61 -16.16
CA CYS A 5 13.32 -38.51 -16.83
C CYS A 5 12.15 -38.63 -15.85
N LEU A 6 12.23 -39.47 -14.81
CA LEU A 6 11.16 -39.57 -13.81
C LEU A 6 11.03 -38.27 -13.01
N VAL A 7 12.14 -37.63 -12.66
CA VAL A 7 12.16 -36.33 -11.97
C VAL A 7 11.72 -35.22 -12.90
N THR A 8 12.13 -35.18 -14.17
CA THR A 8 11.63 -34.16 -15.11
C THR A 8 10.15 -34.36 -15.40
N ILE A 9 9.67 -35.60 -15.52
CA ILE A 9 8.25 -35.92 -15.68
C ILE A 9 7.49 -35.59 -14.39
N LEU A 10 8.04 -35.85 -13.20
CA LEU A 10 7.44 -35.41 -11.93
C LEU A 10 7.42 -33.88 -11.83
N SER A 11 8.49 -33.20 -12.19
CA SER A 11 8.58 -31.73 -12.18
C SER A 11 7.64 -31.11 -13.19
N ILE A 12 7.48 -31.70 -14.38
CA ILE A 12 6.51 -31.27 -15.38
C ILE A 12 5.09 -31.60 -14.92
N LEU A 13 4.83 -32.75 -14.28
CA LEU A 13 3.52 -33.09 -13.71
C LEU A 13 3.19 -32.25 -12.48
N ILE A 14 4.18 -31.87 -11.67
CA ILE A 14 4.05 -30.97 -10.52
C ILE A 14 3.83 -29.55 -11.05
N GLN A 15 4.59 -29.08 -12.02
CA GLN A 15 4.42 -27.76 -12.63
C GLN A 15 3.11 -27.66 -13.43
N GLN A 16 2.69 -28.72 -14.12
CA GLN A 16 1.37 -28.82 -14.75
C GLN A 16 0.24 -28.98 -13.74
N SER A 17 0.46 -29.61 -12.58
CA SER A 17 -0.55 -29.67 -11.50
C SER A 17 -0.63 -28.39 -10.70
N TYR A 18 0.46 -27.61 -10.54
CA TYR A 18 0.44 -26.26 -9.97
C TYR A 18 -0.12 -25.23 -10.94
N LEU A 19 0.16 -25.34 -12.25
CA LEU A 19 -0.56 -24.59 -13.28
C LEU A 19 -2.04 -25.01 -13.32
N LYS A 20 -2.38 -26.30 -13.24
CA LYS A 20 -3.78 -26.77 -13.12
C LYS A 20 -4.47 -26.27 -11.86
N LEU A 21 -3.81 -26.30 -10.70
CA LEU A 21 -4.36 -25.79 -9.42
C LEU A 21 -4.53 -24.25 -9.44
N GLY A 22 -3.70 -23.54 -10.22
CA GLY A 22 -3.87 -22.12 -10.50
C GLY A 22 -4.98 -21.84 -11.52
N THR A 23 -5.09 -22.63 -12.58
CA THR A 23 -6.14 -22.47 -13.61
C THR A 23 -7.51 -22.97 -13.14
N ASP A 24 -7.59 -23.98 -12.28
CA ASP A 24 -8.84 -24.50 -11.71
C ASP A 24 -9.45 -23.52 -10.70
N ALA A 25 -8.63 -22.78 -9.96
CA ALA A 25 -9.08 -21.71 -9.04
C ALA A 25 -9.67 -20.48 -9.75
N PHE A 26 -9.29 -20.28 -11.02
CA PHE A 26 -9.78 -19.20 -11.87
C PHE A 26 -10.65 -19.68 -13.03
N SER A 27 -10.94 -20.97 -13.12
CA SER A 27 -11.93 -21.51 -14.06
C SER A 27 -13.25 -20.79 -13.84
N ARG A 28 -13.76 -20.17 -14.91
CA ARG A 28 -15.04 -19.46 -14.92
C ARG A 28 -16.23 -20.41 -15.13
N ASP A 29 -15.94 -21.67 -15.48
CA ASP A 29 -16.89 -22.70 -15.90
C ASP A 29 -17.36 -23.58 -14.72
N GLY A 30 -18.03 -22.95 -13.76
CA GLY A 30 -18.65 -23.66 -12.64
C GLY A 30 -19.89 -22.93 -12.11
N PHE A 31 -20.76 -23.67 -11.43
CA PHE A 31 -21.92 -23.11 -10.72
C PHE A 31 -21.46 -22.41 -9.44
N VAL A 32 -22.01 -21.22 -9.19
CA VAL A 32 -21.84 -20.54 -7.90
C VAL A 32 -22.71 -21.26 -6.87
N ARG A 33 -22.15 -21.55 -5.70
CA ARG A 33 -22.82 -22.22 -4.58
C ARG A 33 -22.72 -21.36 -3.33
N THR A 34 -23.54 -21.63 -2.32
CA THR A 34 -23.42 -21.02 -1.00
C THR A 34 -22.62 -21.92 -0.06
N LYS A 35 -21.82 -21.32 0.81
CA LYS A 35 -21.09 -21.99 1.89
C LYS A 35 -21.24 -21.15 3.16
N GLY A 36 -22.26 -21.47 3.96
CA GLY A 36 -22.69 -20.59 5.05
C GLY A 36 -23.09 -19.23 4.49
N VAL A 37 -22.53 -18.16 5.05
CA VAL A 37 -22.82 -16.78 4.66
C VAL A 37 -22.06 -16.29 3.41
N GLN A 38 -21.30 -17.15 2.72
CA GLN A 38 -20.49 -16.75 1.57
C GLN A 38 -20.90 -17.45 0.28
N PHE A 39 -20.66 -16.82 -0.87
CA PHE A 39 -20.68 -17.52 -2.15
C PHE A 39 -19.33 -18.20 -2.42
N SER A 40 -19.39 -19.31 -3.14
CA SER A 40 -18.22 -20.03 -3.59
C SER A 40 -18.35 -20.46 -5.06
N LEU A 41 -17.28 -20.29 -5.81
CA LEU A 41 -17.11 -20.81 -7.17
C LEU A 41 -15.89 -21.74 -7.16
N ASN A 42 -16.09 -22.99 -7.54
CA ASN A 42 -15.04 -24.03 -7.55
C ASN A 42 -14.32 -24.19 -6.20
N GLY A 43 -15.02 -23.98 -5.09
CA GLY A 43 -14.48 -24.08 -3.73
C GLY A 43 -13.73 -22.85 -3.24
N TYR A 44 -13.68 -21.77 -4.02
CA TYR A 44 -13.09 -20.48 -3.66
C TYR A 44 -14.16 -19.43 -3.39
N PRO A 45 -13.94 -18.42 -2.51
CA PRO A 45 -14.90 -17.35 -2.30
C PRO A 45 -15.19 -16.59 -3.59
N TYR A 46 -16.47 -16.26 -3.78
CA TYR A 46 -16.96 -15.48 -4.91
C TYR A 46 -17.65 -14.23 -4.36
N TYR A 47 -17.33 -13.08 -4.95
CA TYR A 47 -17.93 -11.80 -4.57
C TYR A 47 -18.50 -11.14 -5.83
N ALA A 48 -19.73 -10.65 -5.74
CA ALA A 48 -20.40 -9.99 -6.85
C ALA A 48 -20.11 -8.48 -6.84
N ASN A 49 -19.55 -7.96 -7.93
CA ASN A 49 -19.67 -6.55 -8.26
C ASN A 49 -20.33 -6.47 -9.62
N GLY A 50 -21.48 -5.82 -9.71
CA GLY A 50 -22.27 -5.96 -10.91
C GLY A 50 -23.24 -4.82 -11.15
N PHE A 51 -24.17 -5.07 -12.05
CA PHE A 51 -25.08 -4.07 -12.56
C PHE A 51 -26.42 -4.68 -12.92
N ASN A 52 -27.44 -3.85 -12.91
CA ASN A 52 -28.73 -4.13 -13.51
C ASN A 52 -28.77 -3.60 -14.94
N ALA A 53 -29.29 -4.42 -15.87
CA ALA A 53 -29.51 -4.03 -17.26
C ALA A 53 -30.71 -4.81 -17.83
N TYR A 54 -31.91 -4.33 -17.56
CA TYR A 54 -33.15 -5.01 -17.98
C TYR A 54 -33.36 -5.02 -19.50
N TRP A 55 -32.71 -4.10 -20.22
CA TRP A 55 -32.85 -3.90 -21.65
C TRP A 55 -32.13 -4.95 -22.51
N LEU A 56 -31.26 -5.80 -21.92
CA LEU A 56 -30.38 -6.71 -22.67
C LEU A 56 -31.14 -7.61 -23.65
N MET A 57 -32.13 -8.36 -23.18
CA MET A 57 -32.98 -9.22 -24.02
C MET A 57 -33.76 -8.40 -25.05
N TYR A 58 -34.41 -7.33 -24.58
CA TYR A 58 -35.29 -6.50 -25.40
C TYR A 58 -34.54 -5.87 -26.59
N VAL A 59 -33.35 -5.32 -26.36
CA VAL A 59 -32.53 -4.72 -27.41
C VAL A 59 -31.88 -5.79 -28.29
N ALA A 60 -31.40 -6.91 -27.72
CA ALA A 60 -30.77 -8.00 -28.49
C ALA A 60 -31.74 -8.80 -29.37
N SER A 61 -33.05 -8.66 -29.15
CA SER A 61 -34.09 -9.22 -30.01
C SER A 61 -34.02 -8.68 -31.45
N ASP A 62 -33.48 -7.48 -31.63
CA ASP A 62 -33.08 -6.96 -32.94
C ASP A 62 -31.60 -7.30 -33.18
N PRO A 63 -31.28 -8.19 -34.13
CA PRO A 63 -29.90 -8.58 -34.42
C PRO A 63 -28.97 -7.40 -34.76
N SER A 64 -29.50 -6.31 -35.32
CA SER A 64 -28.71 -5.11 -35.66
C SER A 64 -28.20 -4.37 -34.42
N GLN A 65 -28.85 -4.55 -33.27
CA GLN A 65 -28.51 -3.88 -32.01
C GLN A 65 -27.61 -4.74 -31.10
N ARG A 66 -27.40 -6.02 -31.42
CA ARG A 66 -26.53 -6.95 -30.66
C ARG A 66 -25.12 -6.40 -30.36
N PRO A 67 -24.45 -5.65 -31.27
CA PRO A 67 -23.16 -5.04 -30.95
C PRO A 67 -23.18 -4.14 -29.71
N LYS A 68 -24.32 -3.50 -29.37
CA LYS A 68 -24.46 -2.69 -28.15
C LYS A 68 -24.37 -3.54 -26.89
N ILE A 69 -24.95 -4.74 -26.90
CA ILE A 69 -24.88 -5.70 -25.79
C ILE A 69 -23.44 -6.19 -25.63
N SER A 70 -22.78 -6.54 -26.74
CA SER A 70 -21.36 -6.93 -26.72
C SER A 70 -20.47 -5.84 -26.15
N ALA A 71 -20.69 -4.57 -26.54
CA ALA A 71 -19.94 -3.44 -26.02
C ALA A 71 -20.18 -3.24 -24.51
N ALA A 72 -21.43 -3.35 -24.04
CA ALA A 72 -21.75 -3.22 -22.61
C ALA A 72 -21.06 -4.30 -21.76
N PHE A 73 -21.09 -5.57 -22.19
CA PHE A 73 -20.40 -6.64 -21.47
C PHE A 73 -18.88 -6.53 -21.55
N GLN A 74 -18.34 -6.08 -22.68
CA GLN A 74 -16.91 -5.81 -22.81
C GLN A 74 -16.46 -4.72 -21.83
N GLU A 75 -17.16 -3.59 -21.78
CA GLU A 75 -16.85 -2.51 -20.86
C GLU A 75 -17.03 -2.92 -19.39
N ALA A 76 -18.10 -3.65 -19.07
CA ALA A 76 -18.31 -4.21 -17.74
C ALA A 76 -17.14 -5.11 -17.30
N SER A 77 -16.67 -6.00 -18.19
CA SER A 77 -15.54 -6.90 -17.92
C SER A 77 -14.23 -6.14 -17.73
N ARG A 78 -13.98 -5.10 -18.55
CA ARG A 78 -12.79 -4.22 -18.41
C ARG A 78 -12.76 -3.50 -17.06
N HIS A 79 -13.91 -3.15 -16.52
CA HIS A 79 -14.05 -2.53 -15.19
C HIS A 79 -14.14 -3.55 -14.05
N GLY A 80 -13.96 -4.84 -14.35
CA GLY A 80 -13.90 -5.94 -13.38
C GLY A 80 -15.25 -6.31 -12.77
N LEU A 81 -16.36 -5.98 -13.42
CA LEU A 81 -17.69 -6.44 -13.03
C LEU A 81 -17.84 -7.94 -13.32
N THR A 82 -18.52 -8.65 -12.42
CA THR A 82 -18.58 -10.11 -12.40
C THR A 82 -20.00 -10.66 -12.50
N VAL A 83 -21.03 -9.84 -12.25
CA VAL A 83 -22.44 -10.24 -12.28
C VAL A 83 -23.28 -9.20 -13.04
N ALA A 84 -24.23 -9.67 -13.84
CA ALA A 84 -25.27 -8.86 -14.44
C ALA A 84 -26.65 -9.40 -14.02
N ARG A 85 -27.56 -8.52 -13.61
CA ARG A 85 -28.96 -8.87 -13.36
C ARG A 85 -29.83 -8.33 -14.50
N THR A 86 -30.69 -9.19 -15.04
CA THR A 86 -31.58 -8.85 -16.16
C THR A 86 -32.87 -9.68 -16.10
N TRP A 87 -33.78 -9.42 -17.02
CA TRP A 87 -35.11 -10.04 -17.03
C TRP A 87 -35.19 -11.18 -18.04
N ALA A 88 -35.75 -12.30 -17.60
CA ALA A 88 -36.19 -13.40 -18.44
C ALA A 88 -37.71 -13.35 -18.69
N PHE A 89 -38.32 -12.17 -18.56
CA PHE A 89 -39.72 -11.92 -18.81
C PHE A 89 -39.92 -10.64 -19.64
N SER A 90 -41.07 -10.61 -20.33
CA SER A 90 -41.69 -9.42 -20.92
C SER A 90 -43.06 -9.91 -21.36
N ASP A 91 -44.08 -9.59 -20.59
CA ASP A 91 -45.38 -10.25 -20.63
C ASP A 91 -46.40 -9.32 -21.29
N GLY A 92 -46.90 -9.69 -22.47
CA GLY A 92 -47.79 -8.82 -23.25
C GLY A 92 -47.16 -7.50 -23.73
N GLY A 93 -47.96 -6.68 -24.41
CA GLY A 93 -47.51 -5.40 -24.98
C GLY A 93 -46.93 -5.49 -26.40
N TYR A 94 -46.08 -4.52 -26.79
CA TYR A 94 -45.63 -4.34 -28.17
C TYR A 94 -44.61 -5.38 -28.65
N ARG A 95 -43.62 -5.71 -27.82
CA ARG A 95 -42.59 -6.72 -28.14
C ARG A 95 -42.36 -7.66 -26.95
N PRO A 96 -43.36 -8.50 -26.61
CA PRO A 96 -43.28 -9.41 -25.48
C PRO A 96 -42.35 -10.58 -25.76
N LEU A 97 -41.72 -11.10 -24.71
CA LEU A 97 -41.20 -12.46 -24.68
C LEU A 97 -42.36 -13.46 -24.63
N GLN A 98 -43.36 -13.23 -23.79
CA GLN A 98 -44.57 -14.05 -23.68
C GLN A 98 -45.80 -13.20 -24.04
N TYR A 99 -46.36 -13.39 -25.25
CA TYR A 99 -47.55 -12.64 -25.68
C TYR A 99 -48.87 -13.24 -25.16
N SER A 100 -48.86 -14.52 -24.81
CA SER A 100 -49.97 -15.20 -24.11
C SER A 100 -49.42 -16.37 -23.30
N PRO A 101 -50.12 -16.87 -22.27
CA PRO A 101 -49.58 -17.92 -21.40
C PRO A 101 -49.14 -19.16 -22.19
N GLY A 102 -47.85 -19.49 -22.10
CA GLY A 102 -47.22 -20.62 -22.80
C GLY A 102 -46.85 -20.39 -24.26
N SER A 103 -47.06 -19.19 -24.81
CA SER A 103 -46.69 -18.85 -26.20
C SER A 103 -45.65 -17.72 -26.22
N TYR A 104 -44.56 -17.94 -26.95
CA TYR A 104 -43.35 -17.14 -26.85
C TYR A 104 -42.89 -16.56 -28.17
N ASN A 105 -42.31 -15.37 -28.11
CA ASN A 105 -41.60 -14.75 -29.21
C ASN A 105 -40.17 -15.27 -29.26
N GLU A 106 -39.85 -16.01 -30.33
CA GLU A 106 -38.53 -16.61 -30.49
C GLU A 106 -37.41 -15.57 -30.67
N ASP A 107 -37.67 -14.41 -31.28
CA ASP A 107 -36.67 -13.36 -31.43
C ASP A 107 -36.23 -12.80 -30.07
N MET A 108 -37.17 -12.67 -29.13
CA MET A 108 -36.88 -12.28 -27.75
C MET A 108 -36.06 -13.35 -27.02
N PHE A 109 -36.41 -14.64 -27.18
CA PHE A 109 -35.59 -15.72 -26.63
C PHE A 109 -34.18 -15.76 -27.24
N GLN A 110 -34.03 -15.54 -28.55
CA GLN A 110 -32.72 -15.45 -29.17
C GLN A 110 -31.94 -14.22 -28.69
N GLY A 111 -32.62 -13.12 -28.36
CA GLY A 111 -32.03 -11.96 -27.70
C GLY A 111 -31.47 -12.32 -26.32
N LEU A 112 -32.24 -13.05 -25.49
CA LEU A 112 -31.78 -13.52 -24.18
C LEU A 112 -30.65 -14.56 -24.32
N ASP A 113 -30.76 -15.48 -25.27
CA ASP A 113 -29.72 -16.47 -25.58
C ASP A 113 -28.39 -15.78 -25.88
N PHE A 114 -28.44 -14.73 -26.71
CA PHE A 114 -27.27 -13.93 -27.07
C PHE A 114 -26.69 -13.19 -25.86
N ALA A 115 -27.52 -12.61 -25.00
CA ALA A 115 -27.05 -11.94 -23.78
C ALA A 115 -26.32 -12.91 -22.83
N ILE A 116 -26.84 -14.13 -22.66
CA ILE A 116 -26.18 -15.19 -21.86
C ILE A 116 -24.86 -15.61 -22.52
N ALA A 117 -24.83 -15.78 -23.84
CA ALA A 117 -23.60 -16.12 -24.57
C ALA A 117 -22.53 -15.03 -24.44
N GLU A 118 -22.90 -13.76 -24.51
CA GLU A 118 -21.97 -12.64 -24.33
C GLU A 118 -21.47 -12.53 -22.89
N ALA A 119 -22.33 -12.74 -21.89
CA ALA A 119 -21.88 -12.81 -20.50
C ALA A 119 -20.87 -13.94 -20.28
N ARG A 120 -21.11 -15.13 -20.88
CA ARG A 120 -20.15 -16.24 -20.86
C ARG A 120 -18.81 -15.83 -21.48
N ARG A 121 -18.84 -15.21 -22.66
CA ARG A 121 -17.64 -14.75 -23.39
C ARG A 121 -16.78 -13.82 -22.54
N HIS A 122 -17.42 -12.97 -21.74
CA HIS A 122 -16.75 -11.98 -20.88
C HIS A 122 -16.53 -12.44 -19.44
N GLY A 123 -16.98 -13.64 -19.08
CA GLY A 123 -16.84 -14.22 -17.73
C GLY A 123 -17.73 -13.59 -16.66
N ILE A 124 -18.85 -12.99 -17.08
CA ILE A 124 -19.85 -12.38 -16.21
C ILE A 124 -20.95 -13.41 -15.96
N LYS A 125 -21.37 -13.56 -14.70
CA LYS A 125 -22.50 -14.41 -14.33
C LYS A 125 -23.82 -13.64 -14.45
N ILE A 126 -24.93 -14.34 -14.69
CA ILE A 126 -26.25 -13.70 -14.84
C ILE A 126 -27.21 -14.11 -13.74
N ILE A 127 -27.97 -13.13 -13.22
CA ILE A 127 -29.19 -13.36 -12.42
C ILE A 127 -30.41 -13.05 -13.30
N LEU A 128 -31.35 -14.00 -13.41
CA LEU A 128 -32.53 -13.90 -14.27
C LEU A 128 -33.82 -13.87 -13.46
N SER A 129 -34.58 -12.78 -13.60
CA SER A 129 -35.92 -12.64 -13.02
C SER A 129 -37.00 -13.24 -13.91
N PHE A 130 -37.96 -13.97 -13.33
CA PHE A 130 -39.07 -14.59 -14.07
C PHE A 130 -40.32 -13.73 -14.22
N ALA A 131 -40.48 -12.70 -13.41
CA ALA A 131 -41.65 -11.82 -13.47
C ALA A 131 -41.35 -10.47 -12.81
N ASN A 132 -42.24 -9.50 -13.03
CA ASN A 132 -42.21 -8.20 -12.38
C ASN A 132 -43.40 -8.02 -11.43
N ASN A 133 -43.20 -7.31 -10.33
CA ASN A 133 -44.32 -6.81 -9.54
C ASN A 133 -45.03 -5.62 -10.21
N TYR A 134 -44.31 -4.82 -11.01
CA TYR A 134 -44.84 -3.64 -11.69
C TYR A 134 -45.45 -3.95 -13.06
N VAL A 135 -46.36 -3.07 -13.52
CA VAL A 135 -47.07 -3.20 -14.80
C VAL A 135 -46.16 -3.02 -16.02
N SER A 136 -45.00 -2.38 -15.85
CA SER A 136 -44.01 -2.22 -16.91
C SER A 136 -43.57 -3.58 -17.44
N PHE A 137 -43.73 -3.78 -18.75
CA PHE A 137 -43.53 -5.06 -19.44
C PHE A 137 -44.44 -6.19 -18.92
N GLY A 138 -45.64 -5.85 -18.46
CA GLY A 138 -46.72 -6.77 -18.10
C GLY A 138 -46.82 -7.06 -16.61
N GLY A 139 -45.80 -7.74 -16.09
CA GLY A 139 -45.70 -8.14 -14.67
C GLY A 139 -46.90 -8.94 -14.17
N LYS A 140 -47.07 -9.00 -12.84
CA LYS A 140 -48.13 -9.79 -12.18
C LYS A 140 -49.54 -9.45 -12.69
N LYS A 141 -49.78 -8.17 -13.01
CA LYS A 141 -51.05 -7.70 -13.57
C LYS A 141 -51.41 -8.42 -14.87
N GLN A 142 -50.47 -8.57 -15.79
CA GLN A 142 -50.73 -9.18 -17.09
C GLN A 142 -51.14 -10.66 -16.96
N TYR A 143 -50.57 -11.38 -16.00
CA TYR A 143 -50.95 -12.76 -15.71
C TYR A 143 -52.39 -12.88 -15.20
N VAL A 144 -52.82 -11.95 -14.33
CA VAL A 144 -54.21 -11.84 -13.87
C VAL A 144 -55.14 -11.45 -15.02
N ASP A 145 -54.74 -10.51 -15.88
CA ASP A 145 -55.51 -10.10 -17.05
C ASP A 145 -55.71 -11.26 -18.04
N TRP A 146 -54.70 -12.12 -18.24
CA TRP A 146 -54.84 -13.33 -19.05
C TRP A 146 -55.86 -14.31 -18.45
N ALA A 147 -55.86 -14.51 -17.14
CA ALA A 147 -56.87 -15.34 -16.48
C ALA A 147 -58.28 -14.72 -16.64
N ARG A 148 -58.40 -13.40 -16.47
CA ARG A 148 -59.65 -12.66 -16.66
C ARG A 148 -60.18 -12.81 -18.08
N SER A 149 -59.31 -12.72 -19.09
CA SER A 149 -59.68 -12.89 -20.50
C SER A 149 -60.20 -14.29 -20.83
N ARG A 150 -59.86 -15.29 -20.00
CA ARG A 150 -60.37 -16.68 -20.10
C ARG A 150 -61.61 -16.93 -19.23
N GLY A 151 -62.23 -15.89 -18.69
CA GLY A 151 -63.43 -15.99 -17.85
C GLY A 151 -63.19 -16.43 -16.42
N ARG A 152 -61.93 -16.44 -15.93
CA ARG A 152 -61.63 -16.73 -14.52
C ARG A 152 -62.06 -15.54 -13.63
N PRO A 153 -62.78 -15.76 -12.51
CA PRO A 153 -63.21 -14.67 -11.63
C PRO A 153 -62.06 -14.20 -10.73
N VAL A 154 -61.19 -13.33 -11.27
CA VAL A 154 -60.10 -12.65 -10.56
C VAL A 154 -60.30 -11.13 -10.59
N TYR A 155 -60.06 -10.47 -9.46
CA TYR A 155 -60.48 -9.09 -9.19
C TYR A 155 -59.32 -8.17 -8.79
N SER A 156 -58.27 -8.71 -8.17
CA SER A 156 -57.08 -7.97 -7.72
C SER A 156 -55.84 -8.41 -8.48
N GLU A 157 -54.86 -7.51 -8.65
CA GLU A 157 -53.53 -7.89 -9.15
C GLU A 157 -52.79 -8.83 -8.18
N ASP A 158 -53.14 -8.77 -6.89
CA ASP A 158 -52.58 -9.67 -5.87
C ASP A 158 -53.16 -11.10 -5.96
N ASP A 159 -54.21 -11.33 -6.76
CA ASP A 159 -54.70 -12.68 -7.09
C ASP A 159 -53.62 -13.50 -7.82
N PHE A 160 -52.57 -12.85 -8.33
CA PHE A 160 -51.38 -13.52 -8.84
C PHE A 160 -50.76 -14.50 -7.85
N PHE A 161 -50.79 -14.16 -6.55
CA PHE A 161 -50.18 -14.98 -5.51
C PHE A 161 -51.08 -16.13 -5.04
N THR A 162 -52.39 -16.05 -5.27
CA THR A 162 -53.40 -16.94 -4.65
C THR A 162 -54.12 -17.82 -5.66
N ASP A 163 -54.50 -17.30 -6.84
CA ASP A 163 -55.29 -18.04 -7.83
C ASP A 163 -54.48 -19.16 -8.49
N SER A 164 -55.08 -20.36 -8.56
CA SER A 164 -54.39 -21.55 -9.07
C SER A 164 -54.06 -21.45 -10.56
N LEU A 165 -54.95 -20.88 -11.39
CA LEU A 165 -54.72 -20.78 -12.83
C LEU A 165 -53.61 -19.78 -13.13
N VAL A 166 -53.60 -18.64 -12.42
CA VAL A 166 -52.54 -17.64 -12.57
C VAL A 166 -51.18 -18.21 -12.16
N LYS A 167 -51.12 -18.92 -11.02
CA LYS A 167 -49.90 -19.62 -10.60
C LYS A 167 -49.43 -20.66 -11.62
N ASP A 168 -50.35 -21.37 -12.28
CA ASP A 168 -50.00 -22.35 -13.31
C ASP A 168 -49.44 -21.68 -14.58
N PHE A 169 -49.92 -20.50 -14.97
CA PHE A 169 -49.30 -19.73 -16.05
C PHE A 169 -47.84 -19.37 -15.73
N TYR A 170 -47.60 -18.90 -14.51
CA TYR A 170 -46.25 -18.55 -14.05
C TYR A 170 -45.33 -19.78 -13.93
N LYS A 171 -45.81 -20.90 -13.40
CA LYS A 171 -45.06 -22.18 -13.38
C LYS A 171 -44.71 -22.66 -14.79
N ASN A 172 -45.64 -22.53 -15.74
CA ASN A 172 -45.37 -22.86 -17.14
C ASN A 172 -44.31 -21.93 -17.73
N HIS A 173 -44.30 -20.65 -17.35
CA HIS A 173 -43.24 -19.71 -17.73
C HIS A 173 -41.87 -20.13 -17.20
N ILE A 174 -41.75 -20.41 -15.90
CA ILE A 174 -40.52 -20.95 -15.30
C ILE A 174 -40.05 -22.18 -16.06
N LYS A 175 -40.96 -23.14 -16.31
CA LYS A 175 -40.63 -24.38 -17.00
C LYS A 175 -40.10 -24.13 -18.40
N ALA A 176 -40.65 -23.18 -19.15
CA ALA A 176 -40.17 -22.84 -20.49
C ALA A 176 -38.78 -22.20 -20.44
N VAL A 177 -38.55 -21.24 -19.55
CA VAL A 177 -37.25 -20.55 -19.42
C VAL A 177 -36.16 -21.52 -18.98
N LEU A 178 -36.38 -22.35 -17.96
CA LEU A 178 -35.38 -23.31 -17.47
C LEU A 178 -35.01 -24.36 -18.53
N ASN A 179 -35.98 -24.81 -19.32
CA ASN A 179 -35.77 -25.81 -20.37
C ASN A 179 -35.35 -25.21 -21.71
N ARG A 180 -35.26 -23.89 -21.85
CA ARG A 180 -34.79 -23.23 -23.07
C ARG A 180 -33.41 -23.74 -23.45
N PHE A 181 -33.27 -24.25 -24.67
CA PHE A 181 -31.98 -24.59 -25.26
C PHE A 181 -31.38 -23.35 -25.89
N ASN A 182 -30.28 -22.85 -25.34
CA ASN A 182 -29.64 -21.64 -25.84
C ASN A 182 -29.04 -21.87 -27.23
N THR A 183 -29.49 -21.09 -28.21
CA THR A 183 -29.06 -21.24 -29.61
C THR A 183 -27.60 -20.86 -29.86
N PHE A 184 -26.97 -20.07 -28.99
CA PHE A 184 -25.58 -19.64 -29.09
C PHE A 184 -24.65 -20.51 -28.24
N THR A 185 -24.98 -20.72 -26.96
CA THR A 185 -24.15 -21.51 -26.04
C THR A 185 -24.30 -23.01 -26.21
N LYS A 186 -25.37 -23.46 -26.89
CA LYS A 186 -25.73 -24.87 -27.11
C LYS A 186 -25.95 -25.66 -25.82
N VAL A 187 -26.41 -24.99 -24.76
CA VAL A 187 -26.69 -25.58 -23.45
C VAL A 187 -28.10 -25.18 -23.01
N HIS A 188 -28.81 -26.08 -22.31
CA HIS A 188 -30.08 -25.70 -21.67
C HIS A 188 -29.82 -24.74 -20.52
N TYR A 189 -30.69 -23.75 -20.33
CA TYR A 189 -30.47 -22.74 -19.28
C TYR A 189 -30.27 -23.35 -17.88
N ARG A 190 -31.07 -24.36 -17.49
CA ARG A 190 -30.90 -25.09 -16.21
C ARG A 190 -29.55 -25.80 -16.03
N ASP A 191 -28.80 -25.99 -17.12
CA ASP A 191 -27.51 -26.67 -17.15
C ASP A 191 -26.36 -25.68 -17.47
N ASP A 192 -26.65 -24.38 -17.66
CA ASP A 192 -25.69 -23.37 -18.09
C ASP A 192 -25.05 -22.65 -16.88
N PRO A 193 -23.78 -22.94 -16.51
CA PRO A 193 -23.14 -22.32 -15.35
C PRO A 193 -22.87 -20.83 -15.50
N THR A 194 -23.12 -20.22 -16.67
CA THR A 194 -23.09 -18.76 -16.83
C THR A 194 -24.22 -18.10 -16.05
N ILE A 195 -25.36 -18.77 -15.90
CA ILE A 195 -26.42 -18.32 -15.00
C ILE A 195 -25.95 -18.60 -13.57
N MET A 196 -26.00 -17.60 -12.70
CA MET A 196 -25.67 -17.73 -11.28
C MET A 196 -26.90 -18.07 -10.46
N ALA A 197 -28.00 -17.38 -10.73
CA ALA A 197 -29.22 -17.52 -9.95
C ALA A 197 -30.49 -17.23 -10.74
N TRP A 198 -31.57 -17.82 -10.24
CA TRP A 198 -32.94 -17.47 -10.57
C TRP A 198 -33.50 -16.51 -9.54
N GLU A 199 -34.28 -15.54 -10.00
CA GLU A 199 -35.09 -14.67 -9.16
C GLU A 199 -36.57 -14.92 -9.44
N LEU A 200 -37.34 -15.20 -8.39
CA LEU A 200 -38.77 -15.47 -8.52
C LEU A 200 -39.51 -14.28 -9.13
N MET A 201 -39.32 -13.08 -8.59
CA MET A 201 -39.97 -11.88 -9.11
C MET A 201 -39.17 -10.66 -8.70
N ASN A 202 -39.10 -9.66 -9.57
CA ASN A 202 -38.58 -8.35 -9.18
C ASN A 202 -39.57 -7.64 -8.23
N GLU A 203 -39.16 -7.47 -6.98
CA GLU A 203 -39.85 -6.71 -5.91
C GLU A 203 -41.28 -7.19 -5.59
N PRO A 204 -41.51 -8.46 -5.21
CA PRO A 204 -42.86 -8.95 -4.94
C PRO A 204 -43.48 -8.23 -3.73
N ARG A 205 -44.64 -7.60 -3.96
CA ARG A 205 -45.44 -6.90 -2.95
C ARG A 205 -46.91 -7.33 -3.02
N CYS A 206 -47.55 -7.45 -1.86
CA CYS A 206 -48.96 -7.85 -1.73
C CYS A 206 -49.67 -6.93 -0.72
N PRO A 207 -49.92 -5.66 -1.07
CA PRO A 207 -50.55 -4.70 -0.16
C PRO A 207 -51.91 -5.17 0.39
N SER A 208 -52.63 -6.02 -0.36
CA SER A 208 -53.89 -6.63 0.09
C SER A 208 -53.74 -7.54 1.32
N ASP A 209 -52.52 -8.06 1.59
CA ASP A 209 -52.19 -8.82 2.80
C ASP A 209 -50.97 -8.20 3.52
N PRO A 210 -51.22 -7.28 4.46
CA PRO A 210 -50.16 -6.61 5.21
C PRO A 210 -49.31 -7.51 6.11
N THR A 211 -49.75 -8.75 6.34
CA THR A 211 -49.02 -9.70 7.20
C THR A 211 -47.81 -10.31 6.50
N GLY A 212 -47.78 -10.27 5.15
CA GLY A 212 -46.75 -10.91 4.32
C GLY A 212 -46.92 -12.41 4.14
N ARG A 213 -47.94 -13.03 4.76
CA ARG A 213 -48.15 -14.50 4.71
C ARG A 213 -48.51 -14.98 3.30
N THR A 214 -49.26 -14.19 2.54
CA THR A 214 -49.63 -14.52 1.16
C THR A 214 -48.40 -14.67 0.27
N ILE A 215 -47.47 -13.70 0.33
CA ILE A 215 -46.19 -13.79 -0.39
C ILE A 215 -45.36 -14.95 0.14
N GLN A 216 -45.29 -15.15 1.46
CA GLN A 216 -44.53 -16.25 2.05
C GLN A 216 -45.00 -17.62 1.54
N ALA A 217 -46.32 -17.83 1.47
CA ALA A 217 -46.91 -19.06 0.94
C ALA A 217 -46.59 -19.23 -0.55
N TRP A 218 -46.71 -18.16 -1.33
CA TRP A 218 -46.37 -18.18 -2.75
C TRP A 218 -44.89 -18.47 -2.99
N ILE A 219 -43.96 -17.81 -2.29
CA ILE A 219 -42.51 -18.08 -2.39
C ILE A 219 -42.22 -19.54 -2.02
N THR A 220 -42.87 -20.08 -0.98
CA THR A 220 -42.69 -21.47 -0.57
C THR A 220 -43.07 -22.43 -1.70
N GLU A 221 -44.21 -22.18 -2.35
CA GLU A 221 -44.70 -22.98 -3.47
C GLU A 221 -43.78 -22.86 -4.71
N MET A 222 -43.40 -21.63 -5.08
CA MET A 222 -42.61 -21.38 -6.29
C MET A 222 -41.15 -21.80 -6.13
N ALA A 223 -40.56 -21.62 -4.94
CA ALA A 223 -39.21 -22.09 -4.67
C ALA A 223 -39.11 -23.62 -4.75
N ALA A 224 -40.09 -24.34 -4.18
CA ALA A 224 -40.18 -25.78 -4.33
C ALA A 224 -40.34 -26.20 -5.80
N HIS A 225 -41.15 -25.46 -6.58
CA HIS A 225 -41.31 -25.73 -8.01
C HIS A 225 -40.02 -25.54 -8.80
N VAL A 226 -39.33 -24.40 -8.65
CA VAL A 226 -38.04 -24.14 -9.32
C VAL A 226 -37.01 -25.21 -8.94
N LYS A 227 -36.87 -25.51 -7.65
CA LYS A 227 -35.91 -26.52 -7.16
C LYS A 227 -36.24 -27.96 -7.61
N SER A 228 -37.49 -28.23 -7.96
CA SER A 228 -37.87 -29.50 -8.58
C SER A 228 -37.39 -29.63 -10.03
N LEU A 229 -37.27 -28.51 -10.75
CA LEU A 229 -36.82 -28.44 -12.14
C LEU A 229 -35.30 -28.24 -12.27
N ASP A 230 -34.70 -27.54 -11.32
CA ASP A 230 -33.28 -27.17 -11.33
C ASP A 230 -32.69 -27.17 -9.91
N ARG A 231 -31.66 -28.01 -9.70
CA ARG A 231 -30.92 -28.15 -8.44
C ARG A 231 -29.51 -27.53 -8.50
N ASN A 232 -29.12 -27.01 -9.66
CA ASN A 232 -27.77 -26.50 -9.92
C ASN A 232 -27.65 -25.02 -9.58
N HIS A 233 -28.63 -24.22 -9.97
CA HIS A 233 -28.60 -22.78 -9.77
C HIS A 233 -29.06 -22.35 -8.38
N LEU A 234 -28.54 -21.21 -7.94
CA LEU A 234 -29.03 -20.52 -6.76
C LEU A 234 -30.42 -19.94 -7.04
N LEU A 235 -31.22 -19.78 -5.99
CA LEU A 235 -32.54 -19.17 -6.06
C LEU A 235 -32.68 -18.10 -5.00
N GLU A 236 -33.30 -17.00 -5.40
CA GLU A 236 -33.64 -15.87 -4.54
C GLU A 236 -35.05 -15.35 -4.85
N ALA A 237 -35.60 -14.54 -3.95
CA ALA A 237 -36.99 -14.13 -4.03
C ALA A 237 -37.22 -12.77 -4.73
N GLY A 238 -36.17 -11.95 -4.87
CA GLY A 238 -36.18 -10.61 -5.45
C GLY A 238 -36.71 -9.53 -4.50
N LEU A 239 -36.42 -9.65 -3.21
CA LEU A 239 -36.97 -8.78 -2.17
C LEU A 239 -36.19 -7.48 -2.04
N GLU A 240 -36.91 -6.42 -1.71
CA GLU A 240 -36.30 -5.11 -1.45
C GLU A 240 -35.68 -5.00 -0.05
N GLY A 241 -36.16 -5.79 0.90
CA GLY A 241 -35.69 -5.79 2.29
C GLY A 241 -36.73 -5.40 3.35
N PHE A 242 -37.97 -5.08 2.98
CA PHE A 242 -38.94 -4.63 3.98
C PHE A 242 -39.26 -5.69 5.04
N TYR A 243 -39.14 -5.30 6.31
CA TYR A 243 -39.44 -6.16 7.45
C TYR A 243 -40.95 -6.28 7.69
N GLY A 244 -41.41 -7.49 8.00
CA GLY A 244 -42.81 -7.79 8.30
C GLY A 244 -43.06 -8.03 9.79
N GLN A 245 -44.07 -8.85 10.11
CA GLN A 245 -44.45 -9.16 11.48
C GLN A 245 -43.42 -10.05 12.21
N SER A 246 -42.56 -10.76 11.48
CA SER A 246 -41.55 -11.63 12.08
C SER A 246 -40.41 -10.88 12.78
N SER A 247 -40.25 -9.58 12.49
CA SER A 247 -39.25 -8.69 13.10
C SER A 247 -39.84 -7.33 13.47
N PRO A 248 -40.68 -7.26 14.52
CA PRO A 248 -41.40 -6.02 14.88
C PRO A 248 -40.48 -4.83 15.19
N GLN A 249 -39.30 -5.08 15.77
CA GLN A 249 -38.32 -4.04 16.08
C GLN A 249 -37.71 -3.46 14.80
N SER A 250 -37.26 -4.32 13.88
CA SER A 250 -36.67 -3.92 12.59
C SER A 250 -37.69 -3.29 11.64
N LYS A 251 -38.99 -3.53 11.83
CA LYS A 251 -40.07 -2.89 11.04
C LYS A 251 -40.04 -1.36 11.10
N THR A 252 -39.48 -0.77 12.15
CA THR A 252 -39.28 0.68 12.27
C THR A 252 -38.27 1.25 11.26
N LEU A 253 -37.44 0.39 10.65
CA LEU A 253 -36.49 0.76 9.60
C LEU A 253 -37.11 0.81 8.21
N ASN A 254 -38.36 0.35 8.02
CA ASN A 254 -38.99 0.41 6.71
C ASN A 254 -39.28 1.86 6.29
N PRO A 255 -39.21 2.18 5.00
CA PRO A 255 -39.76 3.43 4.50
C PRO A 255 -41.29 3.49 4.69
N PRO A 256 -41.89 4.69 4.64
CA PRO A 256 -43.33 4.85 4.80
C PRO A 256 -44.09 4.05 3.74
N GLY A 257 -44.99 3.15 4.18
CA GLY A 257 -45.84 2.38 3.26
C GLY A 257 -46.28 1.04 3.81
N GLN A 258 -47.18 0.39 3.07
CA GLN A 258 -47.69 -0.95 3.36
C GLN A 258 -47.38 -1.86 2.17
N PHE A 259 -46.33 -2.68 2.33
CA PHE A 259 -45.76 -3.46 1.22
C PHE A 259 -46.27 -4.92 1.17
N GLY A 260 -46.74 -5.44 2.31
CA GLY A 260 -47.25 -6.82 2.40
C GLY A 260 -46.18 -7.89 2.13
N THR A 261 -44.96 -7.67 2.61
CA THR A 261 -43.82 -8.59 2.50
C THR A 261 -43.06 -8.67 3.83
N ASP A 262 -42.27 -9.72 4.04
CA ASP A 262 -41.51 -9.95 5.27
C ASP A 262 -40.12 -10.50 4.97
N PHE A 263 -39.11 -9.64 5.09
CA PHE A 263 -37.71 -9.96 4.79
C PHE A 263 -37.20 -11.22 5.48
N ILE A 264 -37.37 -11.36 6.80
CA ILE A 264 -36.82 -12.50 7.54
C ILE A 264 -37.62 -13.77 7.25
N ALA A 265 -38.95 -13.68 7.28
CA ALA A 265 -39.81 -14.85 7.10
C ALA A 265 -39.69 -15.45 5.68
N ASN A 266 -39.59 -14.60 4.66
CA ASN A 266 -39.46 -15.03 3.26
C ASN A 266 -38.07 -15.62 2.99
N ASN A 267 -37.00 -15.00 3.50
CA ASN A 267 -35.65 -15.50 3.31
C ASN A 267 -35.31 -16.74 4.15
N ARG A 268 -36.16 -17.15 5.11
CA ARG A 268 -36.02 -18.43 5.83
C ARG A 268 -36.55 -19.63 5.07
N ILE A 269 -37.33 -19.41 4.02
CA ILE A 269 -37.97 -20.49 3.24
C ILE A 269 -36.91 -21.46 2.70
N PRO A 270 -37.08 -22.78 2.90
CA PRO A 270 -36.22 -23.79 2.28
C PRO A 270 -36.29 -23.70 0.76
N GLY A 271 -35.13 -23.51 0.11
CA GLY A 271 -35.03 -23.32 -1.33
C GLY A 271 -34.55 -21.92 -1.74
N ILE A 272 -34.70 -20.91 -0.88
CA ILE A 272 -34.03 -19.61 -1.05
C ILE A 272 -32.58 -19.75 -0.56
N ASP A 273 -31.60 -19.53 -1.43
CA ASP A 273 -30.18 -19.79 -1.11
C ASP A 273 -29.44 -18.56 -0.60
N PHE A 274 -29.81 -17.38 -1.07
CA PHE A 274 -29.21 -16.11 -0.68
C PHE A 274 -30.26 -15.01 -0.67
N VAL A 275 -29.88 -13.88 -0.09
CA VAL A 275 -30.78 -12.79 0.26
C VAL A 275 -30.46 -11.57 -0.60
N THR A 276 -31.51 -10.85 -0.99
CA THR A 276 -31.41 -9.61 -1.76
C THR A 276 -32.09 -8.46 -1.00
N VAL A 277 -31.54 -7.26 -1.21
CA VAL A 277 -32.12 -5.99 -0.76
C VAL A 277 -31.90 -4.92 -1.82
N HIS A 278 -32.86 -4.02 -1.95
CA HIS A 278 -32.82 -2.86 -2.82
C HIS A 278 -32.70 -1.60 -1.96
N SER A 279 -32.16 -0.51 -2.50
CA SER A 279 -32.08 0.75 -1.74
C SER A 279 -32.13 1.99 -2.63
N TYR A 280 -33.23 2.73 -2.48
CA TYR A 280 -33.46 4.02 -3.15
C TYR A 280 -33.93 5.09 -2.16
N PRO A 281 -33.06 5.54 -1.22
CA PRO A 281 -33.45 6.52 -0.21
C PRO A 281 -33.98 7.85 -0.80
N ASP A 282 -33.52 8.24 -1.99
CA ASP A 282 -33.96 9.45 -2.69
C ASP A 282 -35.36 9.33 -3.32
N GLU A 283 -35.88 8.12 -3.50
CA GLU A 283 -37.28 7.87 -3.90
C GLU A 283 -38.19 7.65 -2.71
N TRP A 284 -37.71 6.96 -1.67
CA TRP A 284 -38.49 6.67 -0.49
C TRP A 284 -38.70 7.89 0.42
N PHE A 285 -37.75 8.82 0.41
CA PHE A 285 -37.75 10.01 1.26
C PHE A 285 -37.51 11.28 0.43
N VAL A 286 -38.42 11.55 -0.52
CA VAL A 286 -38.32 12.65 -1.49
C VAL A 286 -38.11 14.03 -0.83
N ASP A 287 -38.76 14.26 0.31
CA ASP A 287 -38.73 15.56 1.01
C ASP A 287 -37.64 15.64 2.10
N SER A 288 -36.80 14.61 2.24
CA SER A 288 -35.73 14.56 3.25
C SER A 288 -34.41 15.09 2.72
N SER A 289 -33.57 15.61 3.62
CA SER A 289 -32.21 16.04 3.26
C SER A 289 -31.33 14.86 2.84
N ASP A 290 -30.30 15.12 2.03
CA ASP A 290 -29.31 14.12 1.65
C ASP A 290 -28.64 13.47 2.88
N GLN A 291 -28.43 14.23 3.96
CA GLN A 291 -27.90 13.71 5.21
C GLN A 291 -28.83 12.67 5.84
N SER A 292 -30.12 12.98 5.96
CA SER A 292 -31.11 12.04 6.51
C SER A 292 -31.24 10.77 5.65
N GLN A 293 -31.18 10.92 4.32
CA GLN A 293 -31.18 9.79 3.39
C GLN A 293 -29.93 8.90 3.57
N MET A 294 -28.76 9.50 3.78
CA MET A 294 -27.52 8.75 4.04
C MET A 294 -27.51 8.07 5.42
N GLU A 295 -28.07 8.70 6.44
CA GLU A 295 -28.24 8.09 7.77
C GLU A 295 -29.16 6.89 7.71
N PHE A 296 -30.28 7.02 6.97
CA PHE A 296 -31.17 5.90 6.67
C PHE A 296 -30.43 4.77 5.95
N LEU A 297 -29.71 5.08 4.85
CA LEU A 297 -28.97 4.08 4.08
C LEU A 297 -27.99 3.30 4.96
N ASN A 298 -27.21 3.99 5.81
CA ASN A 298 -26.27 3.30 6.71
C ASN A 298 -26.97 2.34 7.66
N LYS A 299 -28.06 2.77 8.31
CA LYS A 299 -28.85 1.91 9.22
C LYS A 299 -29.49 0.73 8.48
N TRP A 300 -30.03 0.99 7.28
CA TRP A 300 -30.60 -0.01 6.40
C TRP A 300 -29.57 -1.09 6.08
N LEU A 301 -28.40 -0.70 5.58
CA LEU A 301 -27.34 -1.65 5.25
C LEU A 301 -26.83 -2.45 6.44
N ASP A 302 -26.59 -1.80 7.58
CA ASP A 302 -26.09 -2.47 8.78
C ASP A 302 -27.07 -3.52 9.31
N ALA A 303 -28.36 -3.19 9.38
CA ALA A 303 -29.39 -4.11 9.85
C ALA A 303 -29.48 -5.36 8.96
N HIS A 304 -29.59 -5.18 7.64
CA HIS A 304 -29.75 -6.30 6.71
C HIS A 304 -28.50 -7.17 6.63
N ILE A 305 -27.30 -6.59 6.69
CA ILE A 305 -26.05 -7.36 6.72
C ILE A 305 -25.94 -8.16 8.03
N GLN A 306 -26.32 -7.57 9.17
CA GLN A 306 -26.33 -8.27 10.46
C GLN A 306 -27.35 -9.40 10.49
N ASP A 307 -28.54 -9.18 9.97
CA ASP A 307 -29.58 -10.22 9.92
C ASP A 307 -29.21 -11.35 8.94
N ALA A 308 -28.63 -11.02 7.78
CA ALA A 308 -28.09 -12.02 6.86
C ALA A 308 -27.01 -12.89 7.54
N GLN A 309 -26.13 -12.26 8.32
CA GLN A 309 -25.04 -12.92 9.05
C GLN A 309 -25.53 -13.78 10.22
N ASN A 310 -26.38 -13.23 11.07
CA ASN A 310 -26.67 -13.75 12.41
C ASN A 310 -28.02 -14.45 12.53
N VAL A 311 -28.99 -14.10 11.68
CA VAL A 311 -30.36 -14.60 11.77
C VAL A 311 -30.69 -15.56 10.63
N LEU A 312 -30.31 -15.21 9.40
CA LEU A 312 -30.59 -16.01 8.21
C LEU A 312 -29.45 -16.98 7.88
N HIS A 313 -28.22 -16.65 8.28
CA HIS A 313 -26.99 -17.39 7.96
C HIS A 313 -26.82 -17.63 6.45
N LYS A 314 -27.15 -16.61 5.66
CA LYS A 314 -27.10 -16.64 4.19
C LYS A 314 -26.28 -15.46 3.65
N PRO A 315 -25.67 -15.60 2.47
CA PRO A 315 -25.05 -14.46 1.81
C PRO A 315 -26.10 -13.42 1.44
N ILE A 316 -25.72 -12.14 1.43
CA ILE A 316 -26.56 -11.03 0.97
C ILE A 316 -25.91 -10.30 -0.20
N ILE A 317 -26.71 -9.99 -1.21
CA ILE A 317 -26.40 -9.08 -2.31
C ILE A 317 -27.30 -7.85 -2.18
N LEU A 318 -26.71 -6.66 -2.21
CA LEU A 318 -27.48 -5.46 -2.49
C LEU A 318 -27.80 -5.46 -3.98
N ALA A 319 -28.95 -6.00 -4.35
CA ALA A 319 -29.30 -6.33 -5.73
C ALA A 319 -29.65 -5.08 -6.55
N GLU A 320 -30.03 -3.99 -5.88
CA GLU A 320 -30.22 -2.69 -6.51
C GLU A 320 -29.84 -1.56 -5.56
N PHE A 321 -29.04 -0.62 -6.06
CA PHE A 321 -28.77 0.65 -5.39
C PHE A 321 -28.33 1.71 -6.40
N GLY A 322 -28.57 2.98 -6.09
CA GLY A 322 -28.14 4.09 -6.92
C GLY A 322 -28.52 5.44 -6.32
N LYS A 323 -28.17 6.52 -7.03
CA LYS A 323 -28.61 7.89 -6.72
C LYS A 323 -28.85 8.64 -8.03
N SER A 324 -30.01 9.27 -8.18
CA SER A 324 -30.36 9.99 -9.41
C SER A 324 -29.54 11.27 -9.58
N THR A 325 -28.98 11.49 -10.78
CA THR A 325 -28.32 12.76 -11.13
C THR A 325 -29.30 13.86 -11.52
N LYS A 326 -30.59 13.54 -11.68
CA LYS A 326 -31.62 14.54 -11.99
C LYS A 326 -31.88 15.49 -10.81
N LYS A 327 -31.66 15.02 -9.58
CA LYS A 327 -31.91 15.77 -8.33
C LYS A 327 -30.63 16.14 -7.56
N GLY A 328 -29.48 15.52 -7.86
CA GLY A 328 -28.21 15.74 -7.18
C GLY A 328 -27.00 15.65 -8.12
N GLY A 329 -25.85 16.20 -7.70
CA GLY A 329 -24.62 16.14 -8.47
C GLY A 329 -23.95 14.77 -8.44
N SER A 330 -22.93 14.56 -9.28
CA SER A 330 -22.13 13.33 -9.30
C SER A 330 -21.49 13.01 -7.95
N ALA A 331 -21.16 14.03 -7.16
CA ALA A 331 -20.57 13.88 -5.82
C ALA A 331 -21.48 13.12 -4.83
N GLN A 332 -22.79 13.41 -4.81
CA GLN A 332 -23.74 12.69 -3.97
C GLN A 332 -23.91 11.23 -4.39
N ARG A 333 -23.89 10.97 -5.70
CA ARG A 333 -23.89 9.60 -6.22
C ARG A 333 -22.66 8.83 -5.77
N ASP A 334 -21.49 9.43 -5.89
CA ASP A 334 -20.24 8.81 -5.45
C ASP A 334 -20.24 8.52 -3.95
N LEU A 335 -20.88 9.36 -3.14
CA LEU A 335 -21.03 9.12 -1.71
C LEU A 335 -21.88 7.87 -1.43
N VAL A 336 -23.04 7.72 -2.08
CA VAL A 336 -23.89 6.52 -1.96
C VAL A 336 -23.13 5.26 -2.37
N PHE A 337 -22.43 5.30 -3.51
CA PHE A 337 -21.65 4.17 -4.01
C PHE A 337 -20.51 3.81 -3.05
N ASN A 338 -19.77 4.80 -2.54
CA ASN A 338 -18.70 4.57 -1.57
C ASN A 338 -19.22 3.98 -0.26
N THR A 339 -20.37 4.43 0.23
CA THR A 339 -21.00 3.86 1.44
C THR A 339 -21.39 2.41 1.24
N VAL A 340 -22.13 2.10 0.17
CA VAL A 340 -22.53 0.73 -0.17
C VAL A 340 -21.31 -0.19 -0.33
N TYR A 341 -20.36 0.22 -1.18
CA TYR A 341 -19.16 -0.58 -1.45
C TYR A 341 -18.23 -0.70 -0.25
N GLY A 342 -18.17 0.32 0.62
CA GLY A 342 -17.46 0.26 1.89
C GLY A 342 -18.02 -0.80 2.82
N LYS A 343 -19.35 -0.86 3.00
CA LYS A 343 -20.02 -1.89 3.82
C LYS A 343 -19.79 -3.30 3.28
N ILE A 344 -19.92 -3.47 1.96
CA ILE A 344 -19.64 -4.75 1.28
C ILE A 344 -18.19 -5.17 1.51
N TYR A 345 -17.24 -4.25 1.30
CA TYR A 345 -15.81 -4.53 1.46
C TYR A 345 -15.44 -4.92 2.89
N GLU A 346 -15.95 -4.19 3.90
CA GLU A 346 -15.66 -4.47 5.32
C GLU A 346 -16.26 -5.79 5.81
N SER A 347 -17.39 -6.22 5.24
CA SER A 347 -17.94 -7.55 5.46
C SER A 347 -17.08 -8.61 4.78
N ALA A 348 -16.83 -8.46 3.47
CA ALA A 348 -16.07 -9.40 2.65
C ALA A 348 -14.65 -9.65 3.19
N LYS A 349 -13.94 -8.60 3.62
CA LYS A 349 -12.59 -8.65 4.19
C LYS A 349 -12.50 -9.58 5.41
N ARG A 350 -13.56 -9.66 6.22
CA ARG A 350 -13.65 -10.52 7.42
C ARG A 350 -14.35 -11.85 7.16
N GLY A 351 -14.70 -12.11 5.91
CA GLY A 351 -15.46 -13.29 5.52
C GLY A 351 -16.94 -13.27 5.93
N GLY A 352 -17.53 -12.08 6.10
CA GLY A 352 -18.93 -11.89 6.47
C GLY A 352 -19.93 -12.08 5.33
N ALA A 353 -21.21 -11.86 5.64
CA ALA A 353 -22.36 -12.16 4.78
C ALA A 353 -22.53 -11.26 3.56
N ALA A 354 -22.07 -10.00 3.60
CA ALA A 354 -22.24 -9.09 2.48
C ALA A 354 -21.27 -9.47 1.36
N ALA A 355 -21.81 -10.14 0.35
CA ALA A 355 -21.04 -10.84 -0.66
C ALA A 355 -21.12 -10.17 -2.03
N GLY A 356 -21.81 -9.04 -2.16
CA GLY A 356 -21.76 -8.21 -3.35
C GLY A 356 -22.80 -7.11 -3.45
N GLY A 357 -22.70 -6.33 -4.53
CA GLY A 357 -23.64 -5.26 -4.84
C GLY A 357 -23.78 -5.06 -6.35
N LEU A 358 -25.01 -4.78 -6.79
CA LEU A 358 -25.36 -4.52 -8.19
C LEU A 358 -26.01 -3.12 -8.28
N PHE A 359 -25.40 -2.21 -9.02
CA PHE A 359 -25.95 -0.86 -9.14
C PHE A 359 -27.07 -0.81 -10.18
N TRP A 360 -28.03 0.09 -9.98
CA TRP A 360 -29.03 0.48 -10.97
C TRP A 360 -28.57 1.78 -11.65
N GLN A 361 -28.38 1.84 -12.96
CA GLN A 361 -28.34 0.74 -13.94
C GLN A 361 -27.23 0.99 -14.96
N LEU A 362 -26.75 -0.06 -15.64
CA LEU A 362 -25.78 0.08 -16.73
C LEU A 362 -26.50 0.37 -18.04
N LEU A 363 -26.06 1.41 -18.76
CA LEU A 363 -26.54 1.76 -20.09
C LEU A 363 -25.40 1.73 -21.11
N GLY A 364 -25.73 1.42 -22.37
CA GLY A 364 -24.83 1.60 -23.51
C GLY A 364 -24.83 3.04 -24.03
N ASN A 365 -23.83 3.40 -24.84
CA ASN A 365 -23.80 4.69 -25.52
C ASN A 365 -25.03 4.88 -26.43
N GLY A 366 -25.64 6.06 -26.39
CA GLY A 366 -26.81 6.42 -27.22
C GLY A 366 -28.11 5.71 -26.81
N MET A 367 -28.26 5.40 -25.51
CA MET A 367 -29.47 4.79 -24.94
C MET A 367 -30.30 5.80 -24.11
N ASP A 368 -30.42 7.04 -24.58
CA ASP A 368 -31.08 8.13 -23.86
C ASP A 368 -32.55 7.81 -23.50
N ASN A 369 -33.23 7.02 -24.35
CA ASN A 369 -34.61 6.57 -24.13
C ASN A 369 -34.79 5.66 -22.90
N PHE A 370 -33.71 5.07 -22.39
CA PHE A 370 -33.71 4.21 -21.20
C PHE A 370 -33.24 4.95 -19.93
N GLN A 371 -32.96 6.26 -20.02
CA GLN A 371 -32.36 7.03 -18.95
C GLN A 371 -33.37 7.57 -17.94
N ASP A 372 -33.45 6.92 -16.79
CA ASP A 372 -34.29 7.30 -15.64
C ASP A 372 -33.62 8.34 -14.72
N GLY A 373 -32.31 8.57 -14.86
CA GLY A 373 -31.51 9.44 -14.02
C GLY A 373 -30.50 8.69 -13.16
N TYR A 374 -30.57 7.36 -13.08
CA TYR A 374 -29.60 6.49 -12.39
C TYR A 374 -28.60 5.84 -13.35
N GLY A 375 -28.88 5.87 -14.65
CA GLY A 375 -28.02 5.32 -15.70
C GLY A 375 -26.54 5.68 -15.58
N ILE A 376 -25.69 4.67 -15.72
CA ILE A 376 -24.23 4.78 -15.76
C ILE A 376 -23.75 4.21 -17.09
N ILE A 377 -22.91 4.99 -17.78
CA ILE A 377 -22.26 4.59 -19.04
C ILE A 377 -20.77 4.47 -18.76
N LEU A 378 -20.25 3.24 -18.73
CA LEU A 378 -18.88 2.96 -18.30
C LEU A 378 -17.81 3.61 -19.20
N SER A 379 -18.10 3.86 -20.48
CA SER A 379 -17.14 4.49 -21.39
C SER A 379 -16.91 5.98 -21.14
N GLN A 380 -17.76 6.66 -20.36
CA GLN A 380 -17.70 8.12 -20.17
C GLN A 380 -16.71 8.59 -19.10
N SER A 381 -15.91 7.67 -18.52
CA SER A 381 -14.83 7.98 -17.55
C SER A 381 -15.22 8.97 -16.45
N SER A 382 -16.39 8.76 -15.81
CA SER A 382 -16.87 9.61 -14.71
C SER A 382 -16.27 9.21 -13.35
N SER A 383 -16.42 10.08 -12.35
CA SER A 383 -15.99 9.81 -10.97
C SER A 383 -16.67 8.55 -10.40
N THR A 384 -17.95 8.32 -10.68
CA THR A 384 -18.67 7.10 -10.27
C THR A 384 -18.11 5.84 -10.92
N VAL A 385 -17.71 5.90 -12.20
CA VAL A 385 -17.06 4.78 -12.89
C VAL A 385 -15.74 4.41 -12.19
N ASN A 386 -14.97 5.40 -11.75
CA ASN A 386 -13.76 5.16 -10.98
C ASN A 386 -14.04 4.48 -9.63
N VAL A 387 -15.10 4.89 -8.92
CA VAL A 387 -15.54 4.23 -7.67
C VAL A 387 -15.89 2.76 -7.91
N ILE A 388 -16.65 2.46 -8.97
CA ILE A 388 -17.01 1.09 -9.37
C ILE A 388 -15.75 0.27 -9.68
N ALA A 389 -14.82 0.80 -10.48
CA ALA A 389 -13.57 0.12 -10.84
C ALA A 389 -12.66 -0.12 -9.63
N GLN A 390 -12.60 0.82 -8.68
CA GLN A 390 -11.89 0.66 -7.42
C GLN A 390 -12.48 -0.49 -6.60
N GLN A 391 -13.81 -0.61 -6.52
CA GLN A 391 -14.44 -1.71 -5.79
C GLN A 391 -14.13 -3.07 -6.42
N SER A 392 -14.19 -3.18 -7.75
CA SER A 392 -13.84 -4.43 -8.46
C SER A 392 -12.41 -4.90 -8.13
N ARG A 393 -11.46 -3.95 -8.07
CA ARG A 393 -10.06 -4.23 -7.69
C ARG A 393 -9.95 -4.70 -6.25
N LYS A 394 -10.67 -4.06 -5.32
CA LYS A 394 -10.71 -4.44 -3.89
C LYS A 394 -11.24 -5.86 -3.67
N LEU A 395 -12.38 -6.21 -4.27
CA LEU A 395 -12.97 -7.55 -4.13
C LEU A 395 -12.12 -8.63 -4.82
N THR A 396 -11.48 -8.31 -5.93
CA THR A 396 -10.53 -9.22 -6.60
C THR A 396 -9.33 -9.55 -5.70
N LEU A 397 -8.81 -8.56 -4.98
CA LEU A 397 -7.71 -8.76 -4.03
C LEU A 397 -8.13 -9.69 -2.88
N ILE A 398 -9.31 -9.46 -2.28
CA ILE A 398 -9.85 -10.33 -1.22
C ILE A 398 -9.97 -11.78 -1.71
N ARG A 399 -10.55 -11.99 -2.91
CA ARG A 399 -10.66 -13.32 -3.51
C ARG A 399 -9.29 -14.01 -3.64
N ARG A 400 -8.26 -13.29 -4.10
CA ARG A 400 -6.89 -13.83 -4.21
C ARG A 400 -6.30 -14.22 -2.86
N ILE A 401 -6.52 -13.41 -1.82
CA ILE A 401 -6.04 -13.68 -0.45
C ILE A 401 -6.66 -14.98 0.09
N PHE A 402 -7.99 -15.09 0.08
CA PHE A 402 -8.65 -16.29 0.60
C PHE A 402 -8.35 -17.53 -0.24
N ALA A 403 -8.19 -17.40 -1.57
CA ALA A 403 -7.80 -18.53 -2.41
C ALA A 403 -6.41 -19.09 -2.03
N ARG A 404 -5.45 -18.21 -1.74
CA ARG A 404 -4.13 -18.63 -1.23
C ARG A 404 -4.25 -19.34 0.12
N MET A 405 -5.06 -18.81 1.05
CA MET A 405 -5.28 -19.44 2.36
C MET A 405 -5.87 -20.86 2.23
N ILE A 406 -6.88 -21.04 1.38
CA ILE A 406 -7.50 -22.35 1.13
C ILE A 406 -6.49 -23.32 0.51
N ASN A 407 -5.66 -22.86 -0.42
CA ASN A 407 -4.62 -23.70 -1.03
C ASN A 407 -3.56 -24.15 -0.02
N VAL A 408 -3.17 -23.27 0.91
CA VAL A 408 -2.27 -23.61 2.02
C VAL A 408 -2.92 -24.65 2.94
N GLU A 409 -4.20 -24.51 3.26
CA GLU A 409 -4.89 -25.46 4.13
C GLU A 409 -5.08 -26.83 3.47
N LYS A 410 -5.43 -26.87 2.17
CA LYS A 410 -5.47 -28.11 1.38
C LYS A 410 -4.09 -28.78 1.35
N TRP A 411 -3.02 -28.01 1.19
CA TRP A 411 -1.64 -28.50 1.23
C TRP A 411 -1.27 -29.10 2.59
N LYS A 412 -1.69 -28.48 3.71
CA LYS A 412 -1.48 -29.01 5.07
C LYS A 412 -2.21 -30.34 5.28
N ARG A 413 -3.47 -30.45 4.83
CA ARG A 413 -4.26 -31.69 4.92
C ARG A 413 -3.66 -32.83 4.08
N ALA A 414 -3.16 -32.52 2.87
CA ALA A 414 -2.53 -33.51 1.99
C ALA A 414 -1.21 -34.09 2.56
N ARG A 415 -0.56 -33.40 3.50
CA ARG A 415 0.67 -33.86 4.17
C ARG A 415 0.42 -34.51 5.55
N GLY A 416 -0.84 -34.81 5.90
CA GLY A 416 -1.18 -35.52 7.13
C GLY A 416 -1.21 -34.66 8.40
N TYR A 417 -1.09 -33.33 8.28
CA TYR A 417 -1.32 -32.43 9.41
C TYR A 417 -2.83 -32.17 9.55
N GLY A 418 -3.55 -33.06 10.22
CA GLY A 418 -4.98 -32.97 10.47
C GLY A 418 -5.37 -33.29 11.93
N PRO A 419 -6.46 -32.73 12.46
CA PRO A 419 -6.82 -32.83 13.87
C PRO A 419 -7.36 -34.23 14.22
N VAL A 420 -6.83 -34.81 15.30
CA VAL A 420 -7.20 -36.14 15.81
C VAL A 420 -8.49 -36.06 16.64
N ARG A 421 -9.45 -36.96 16.35
CA ARG A 421 -10.73 -37.10 17.05
C ARG A 421 -10.54 -37.69 18.46
N LYS A 422 -11.29 -37.13 19.43
CA LYS A 422 -11.40 -37.62 20.81
C LYS A 422 -12.04 -39.02 20.87
N GLY A 423 -11.38 -39.94 21.57
CA GLY A 423 -11.90 -41.24 22.00
C GLY A 423 -11.93 -41.34 23.53
N ALA A 424 -12.89 -42.11 24.04
CA ALA A 424 -13.46 -42.05 25.38
C ALA A 424 -12.61 -42.61 26.54
N SER A 425 -13.07 -42.23 27.74
CA SER A 425 -12.61 -42.42 29.13
C SER A 425 -12.47 -43.86 29.66
N VAL A 426 -11.56 -44.07 30.63
CA VAL A 426 -11.75 -44.93 31.83
C VAL A 426 -10.86 -44.42 32.99
N GLU A 427 -11.43 -44.31 34.20
CA GLU A 427 -10.78 -43.91 35.47
C GLU A 427 -10.16 -45.09 36.27
N LYS A 428 -9.08 -44.83 37.04
CA LYS A 428 -8.63 -45.56 38.27
C LYS A 428 -7.45 -44.82 38.99
N PRO A 429 -7.03 -45.15 40.25
CA PRO A 429 -7.13 -44.30 41.45
C PRO A 429 -5.87 -43.54 41.94
N ALA A 430 -6.08 -42.72 42.99
CA ALA A 430 -5.47 -41.44 43.35
C ALA A 430 -3.98 -41.32 43.76
N SER A 431 -3.18 -42.38 43.92
CA SER A 431 -1.76 -42.23 44.33
C SER A 431 -0.75 -42.34 43.17
N LEU A 432 -1.13 -42.91 42.03
CA LEU A 432 -0.40 -42.80 40.76
C LEU A 432 -0.63 -41.47 40.03
N VAL A 433 -1.63 -40.70 40.49
CA VAL A 433 -2.21 -39.56 39.78
C VAL A 433 -1.27 -38.35 39.75
N SER A 434 -0.45 -38.08 40.76
CA SER A 434 0.44 -36.90 40.75
C SER A 434 1.54 -36.99 39.67
N ASN A 435 2.18 -38.16 39.53
CA ASN A 435 3.23 -38.36 38.52
C ASN A 435 2.66 -38.46 37.10
N GLN A 436 1.52 -39.15 36.94
CA GLN A 436 0.82 -39.18 35.65
C GLN A 436 0.30 -37.80 35.23
N LEU A 437 -0.19 -36.97 36.17
CA LEU A 437 -0.62 -35.61 35.87
C LEU A 437 0.58 -34.72 35.52
N ASN A 438 1.74 -34.91 36.15
CA ASN A 438 2.98 -34.19 35.78
C ASN A 438 3.50 -34.60 34.39
N ASP A 439 3.46 -35.88 34.04
CA ASP A 439 3.79 -36.36 32.70
C ASP A 439 2.79 -35.88 31.66
N GLN A 440 1.50 -35.87 32.00
CA GLN A 440 0.43 -35.34 31.16
C GLN A 440 0.58 -33.82 30.97
N LEU A 441 0.92 -33.08 32.02
CA LEU A 441 1.20 -31.65 31.97
C LEU A 441 2.38 -31.36 31.03
N LYS A 442 3.48 -32.10 31.18
CA LYS A 442 4.67 -32.00 30.32
C LYS A 442 4.36 -32.32 28.86
N PHE A 443 3.57 -33.38 28.61
CA PHE A 443 3.13 -33.74 27.26
C PHE A 443 2.25 -32.66 26.63
N LEU A 444 1.27 -32.13 27.38
CA LEU A 444 0.37 -31.08 26.91
C LEU A 444 1.13 -29.79 26.59
N VAL A 445 2.05 -29.38 27.47
CA VAL A 445 2.95 -28.24 27.24
C VAL A 445 3.83 -28.48 26.00
N GLY A 446 4.46 -29.66 25.88
CA GLY A 446 5.29 -30.02 24.73
C GLY A 446 4.52 -30.08 23.40
N SER A 447 3.21 -30.37 23.45
CA SER A 447 2.31 -30.37 22.30
C SER A 447 1.70 -28.99 21.96
N GLY A 448 1.98 -27.96 22.77
CA GLY A 448 1.48 -26.60 22.58
C GLY A 448 0.05 -26.34 23.05
N ASN A 449 -0.60 -27.30 23.72
CA ASN A 449 -1.98 -27.18 24.19
C ASN A 449 -2.05 -26.60 25.61
N LEU A 450 -1.77 -25.31 25.74
CA LEU A 450 -1.63 -24.65 27.04
C LEU A 450 -2.94 -24.49 27.82
N GLN A 451 -4.09 -24.40 27.15
CA GLN A 451 -5.38 -24.29 27.85
C GLN A 451 -5.72 -25.58 28.60
N ASP A 452 -5.53 -26.74 27.94
CA ASP A 452 -5.75 -28.04 28.56
C ASP A 452 -4.68 -28.32 29.61
N ALA A 453 -3.41 -27.95 29.35
CA ALA A 453 -2.34 -28.01 30.36
C ALA A 453 -2.70 -27.21 31.62
N ARG A 454 -3.25 -26.00 31.45
CA ARG A 454 -3.68 -25.15 32.57
C ARG A 454 -4.84 -25.78 33.36
N GLN A 455 -5.82 -26.37 32.68
CA GLN A 455 -6.92 -27.08 33.35
C GLN A 455 -6.43 -28.30 34.14
N VAL A 456 -5.47 -29.05 33.61
CA VAL A 456 -4.84 -30.18 34.31
C VAL A 456 -4.08 -29.69 35.54
N PHE A 457 -3.28 -28.62 35.39
CA PHE A 457 -2.53 -28.00 36.47
C PHE A 457 -3.42 -27.46 37.59
N ASP A 458 -4.51 -26.75 37.23
CA ASP A 458 -5.44 -26.17 38.21
C ASP A 458 -6.19 -27.27 39.00
N ARG A 459 -6.40 -28.45 38.41
CA ARG A 459 -7.05 -29.61 39.05
C ARG A 459 -6.10 -30.52 39.84
N MET A 460 -4.79 -30.25 39.84
CA MET A 460 -3.83 -31.04 40.62
C MET A 460 -4.09 -30.87 42.13
N PRO A 461 -4.28 -31.96 42.90
CA PRO A 461 -4.53 -31.89 44.33
C PRO A 461 -3.28 -31.48 45.14
N HIS A 462 -2.09 -31.76 44.61
CA HIS A 462 -0.81 -31.32 45.14
C HIS A 462 0.10 -30.90 43.98
N ARG A 463 0.66 -29.68 44.06
CA ARG A 463 1.55 -29.11 43.05
C ARG A 463 2.97 -29.01 43.62
N ASP A 464 3.93 -29.64 42.97
CA ASP A 464 5.35 -29.59 43.32
C ASP A 464 6.13 -28.61 42.44
N VAL A 465 7.41 -28.34 42.76
CA VAL A 465 8.28 -27.43 41.99
C VAL A 465 8.31 -27.81 40.50
N TYR A 466 8.24 -29.11 40.18
CA TYR A 466 8.24 -29.61 38.80
C TYR A 466 6.98 -29.20 38.04
N SER A 467 5.80 -29.38 38.63
CA SER A 467 4.52 -28.98 38.04
C SER A 467 4.47 -27.48 37.75
N TRP A 468 4.89 -26.66 38.71
CA TRP A 468 4.97 -25.20 38.59
C TRP A 468 5.99 -24.78 37.52
N THR A 469 7.17 -25.40 37.48
CA THR A 469 8.21 -25.10 36.48
C THR A 469 7.73 -25.43 35.07
N THR A 470 7.07 -26.58 34.90
CA THR A 470 6.61 -27.07 33.60
C THR A 470 5.54 -26.17 32.99
N ILE A 471 4.55 -25.73 33.79
CA ILE A 471 3.50 -24.85 33.27
C ILE A 471 4.03 -23.44 32.95
N ILE A 472 4.91 -22.89 33.81
CA ILE A 472 5.54 -21.57 33.59
C ILE A 472 6.41 -21.60 32.32
N GLN A 473 7.24 -22.64 32.14
CA GLN A 473 8.01 -22.83 30.91
C GLN A 473 7.13 -22.95 29.67
N GLY A 474 5.97 -23.59 29.79
CA GLY A 474 4.99 -23.67 28.71
C GLY A 474 4.47 -22.29 28.28
N TYR A 475 4.07 -21.45 29.23
CA TYR A 475 3.63 -20.09 28.93
C TYR A 475 4.75 -19.20 28.34
N ILE A 476 5.99 -19.38 28.81
CA ILE A 476 7.17 -18.71 28.24
C ILE A 476 7.39 -19.17 26.79
N ALA A 477 7.29 -20.47 26.49
CA ALA A 477 7.44 -21.02 25.15
C ALA A 477 6.35 -20.51 24.17
N ALA A 478 5.16 -20.21 24.68
CA ALA A 478 4.09 -19.57 23.91
C ALA A 478 4.12 -18.03 23.93
N THR A 479 5.21 -17.42 24.39
CA THR A 479 5.42 -15.96 24.43
C THR A 479 4.42 -15.18 25.30
N ASN A 480 3.72 -15.85 26.21
CA ASN A 480 2.78 -15.23 27.15
C ASN A 480 3.45 -15.04 28.52
N TYR A 481 4.33 -14.05 28.58
CA TYR A 481 5.21 -13.82 29.74
C TYR A 481 4.46 -13.28 30.96
N ASP A 482 3.41 -12.49 30.77
CA ASP A 482 2.63 -11.91 31.87
C ASP A 482 1.95 -13.00 32.70
N GLU A 483 1.35 -13.99 32.03
CA GLU A 483 0.72 -15.13 32.71
C GLU A 483 1.76 -16.03 33.40
N ALA A 484 2.94 -16.18 32.81
CA ALA A 484 4.05 -16.92 33.40
C ALA A 484 4.54 -16.27 34.72
N LEU A 485 4.66 -14.93 34.74
CA LEU A 485 5.04 -14.16 35.93
C LEU A 485 3.93 -14.10 36.98
N LEU A 486 2.66 -14.07 36.55
CA LEU A 486 1.50 -14.18 37.43
C LEU A 486 1.48 -15.54 38.15
N LEU A 487 1.72 -16.63 37.41
CA LEU A 487 1.80 -17.98 37.96
C LEU A 487 2.94 -18.14 38.97
N PHE A 488 4.11 -17.59 38.66
CA PHE A 488 5.24 -17.58 39.59
C PHE A 488 4.90 -16.86 40.91
N SER A 489 4.18 -15.74 40.81
CA SER A 489 3.74 -14.97 41.97
C SER A 489 2.68 -15.74 42.79
N LYS A 490 1.74 -16.40 42.11
CA LYS A 490 0.71 -17.24 42.74
C LYS A 490 1.27 -18.45 43.46
N MET A 491 2.34 -19.07 42.95
CA MET A 491 2.99 -20.21 43.61
C MET A 491 3.35 -19.91 45.07
N HIS A 492 3.88 -18.71 45.35
CA HIS A 492 4.27 -18.30 46.70
C HIS A 492 3.07 -18.02 47.62
N VAL A 493 1.91 -17.70 47.04
CA VAL A 493 0.66 -17.38 47.77
C VAL A 493 -0.16 -18.64 48.04
N ASP A 494 -0.30 -19.50 47.04
CA ASP A 494 -1.19 -20.66 47.06
C ASP A 494 -0.54 -21.87 47.76
N ASP A 495 0.78 -22.03 47.69
CA ASP A 495 1.51 -23.17 48.28
C ASP A 495 2.78 -22.74 49.05
N PRO A 496 2.65 -22.21 50.29
CA PRO A 496 3.78 -21.70 51.08
C PRO A 496 4.88 -22.72 51.44
N ARG A 497 4.63 -24.01 51.17
CA ARG A 497 5.55 -25.12 51.41
C ARG A 497 6.51 -25.37 50.23
N VAL A 498 6.28 -24.73 49.09
CA VAL A 498 7.07 -24.90 47.87
C VAL A 498 7.99 -23.68 47.70
N SER A 499 9.29 -23.88 47.94
CA SER A 499 10.30 -22.83 47.72
C SER A 499 10.79 -22.87 46.28
N ALA A 500 10.90 -21.70 45.64
CA ALA A 500 11.54 -21.59 44.33
C ALA A 500 13.01 -22.03 44.43
N ASP A 501 13.41 -23.02 43.63
CA ASP A 501 14.80 -23.41 43.47
C ASP A 501 15.54 -22.51 42.46
N SER A 502 16.87 -22.67 42.35
CA SER A 502 17.70 -21.89 41.42
C SER A 502 17.20 -21.94 39.98
N HIS A 503 16.69 -23.12 39.55
CA HIS A 503 16.22 -23.33 38.18
C HIS A 503 14.93 -22.57 37.91
N MET A 504 13.95 -22.68 38.80
CA MET A 504 12.68 -21.95 38.72
C MET A 504 12.88 -20.43 38.77
N LEU A 505 13.78 -19.96 39.63
CA LEU A 505 14.15 -18.54 39.67
C LEU A 505 14.80 -18.07 38.36
N SER A 506 15.68 -18.89 37.76
CA SER A 506 16.30 -18.58 36.46
C SER A 506 15.28 -18.49 35.32
N VAL A 507 14.22 -19.31 35.36
CA VAL A 507 13.11 -19.32 34.37
C VAL A 507 12.24 -18.08 34.51
N ALA A 508 11.90 -17.68 35.74
CA ALA A 508 11.14 -16.45 36.01
C ALA A 508 11.93 -15.20 35.59
N LEU A 509 13.23 -15.14 35.90
CA LEU A 509 14.10 -14.05 35.45
C LEU A 509 14.20 -13.95 33.93
N LYS A 510 14.24 -15.10 33.23
CA LYS A 510 14.19 -15.14 31.76
C LYS A 510 12.87 -14.57 31.24
N ALA A 511 11.74 -14.89 31.86
CA ALA A 511 10.44 -14.31 31.51
C ALA A 511 10.40 -12.79 31.77
N CYS A 512 10.96 -12.30 32.87
CA CYS A 512 11.09 -10.85 33.13
C CYS A 512 11.88 -10.15 32.02
N GLY A 513 13.00 -10.74 31.60
CA GLY A 513 13.82 -10.20 30.51
C GLY A 513 13.06 -10.14 29.18
N GLN A 514 12.30 -11.18 28.83
CA GLN A 514 11.52 -11.22 27.59
C GLN A 514 10.25 -10.34 27.64
N ALA A 515 9.66 -10.15 28.81
CA ALA A 515 8.53 -9.23 29.04
C ALA A 515 8.96 -7.76 29.19
N SER A 516 10.26 -7.48 29.26
CA SER A 516 10.80 -6.17 29.66
C SER A 516 10.26 -5.65 31.01
N ASN A 517 9.87 -6.56 31.92
CA ASN A 517 9.36 -6.22 33.24
C ASN A 517 10.51 -6.12 34.26
N ILE A 518 11.24 -5.00 34.18
CA ILE A 518 12.47 -4.78 34.95
C ILE A 518 12.18 -4.66 36.45
N SER A 519 11.09 -4.02 36.86
CA SER A 519 10.74 -3.83 38.28
C SER A 519 10.49 -5.15 39.00
N PHE A 520 9.82 -6.10 38.35
CA PHE A 520 9.64 -7.44 38.89
C PHE A 520 10.97 -8.22 38.91
N GLY A 521 11.79 -8.08 37.87
CA GLY A 521 13.14 -8.66 37.82
C GLY A 521 14.07 -8.13 38.94
N GLU A 522 14.01 -6.85 39.29
CA GLU A 522 14.75 -6.27 40.42
C GLU A 522 14.28 -6.83 41.76
N SER A 523 12.98 -7.10 41.90
CA SER A 523 12.43 -7.75 43.09
C SER A 523 12.95 -9.19 43.23
N LEU A 524 13.03 -9.93 42.12
CA LEU A 524 13.62 -11.28 42.09
C LEU A 524 15.14 -11.26 42.34
N HIS A 525 15.85 -10.24 41.89
CA HIS A 525 17.26 -10.05 42.20
C HIS A 525 17.49 -9.83 43.70
N ALA A 526 16.69 -8.97 44.34
CA ALA A 526 16.75 -8.77 45.79
C ALA A 526 16.42 -10.07 46.57
N PHE A 527 15.49 -10.87 46.06
CA PHE A 527 15.18 -12.19 46.61
C PHE A 527 16.36 -13.18 46.47
N ALA A 528 17.00 -13.24 45.29
CA ALA A 528 18.18 -14.08 45.05
C ALA A 528 19.33 -13.73 46.01
N HIS A 529 19.52 -12.44 46.29
CA HIS A 529 20.53 -11.97 47.24
C HIS A 529 20.19 -12.36 48.69
N LYS A 530 18.94 -12.18 49.13
CA LYS A 530 18.49 -12.55 50.49
C LYS A 530 18.52 -14.07 50.75
N THR A 531 18.39 -14.88 49.71
CA THR A 531 18.37 -16.35 49.80
C THR A 531 19.72 -17.00 49.45
N HIS A 532 20.78 -16.21 49.23
CA HIS A 532 22.13 -16.65 48.83
C HIS A 532 22.21 -17.43 47.50
N LEU A 533 21.13 -17.45 46.71
CA LEU A 533 21.05 -18.10 45.40
C LEU A 533 21.82 -17.34 44.29
N LEU A 534 22.34 -16.14 44.59
CA LEU A 534 23.17 -15.38 43.64
C LEU A 534 24.49 -16.10 43.27
N SER A 535 24.94 -17.02 44.12
CA SER A 535 26.11 -17.87 43.88
C SER A 535 25.88 -18.95 42.81
N ASP A 536 24.61 -19.21 42.46
CA ASP A 536 24.23 -20.18 41.44
C ASP A 536 24.44 -19.62 40.03
N VAL A 537 25.16 -20.37 39.20
CA VAL A 537 25.55 -19.98 37.84
C VAL A 537 24.35 -19.70 36.93
N TYR A 538 23.24 -20.42 37.10
CA TYR A 538 22.03 -20.23 36.29
C TYR A 538 21.29 -18.95 36.66
N VAL A 539 21.19 -18.66 37.96
CA VAL A 539 20.57 -17.42 38.47
C VAL A 539 21.41 -16.20 38.08
N ALA A 540 22.73 -16.26 38.29
CA ALA A 540 23.68 -15.20 37.91
C ALA A 540 23.64 -14.91 36.40
N SER A 541 23.63 -15.95 35.56
CA SER A 541 23.58 -15.79 34.10
C SER A 541 22.24 -15.22 33.63
N SER A 542 21.12 -15.62 34.24
CA SER A 542 19.79 -15.06 33.93
C SER A 542 19.67 -13.60 34.36
N LEU A 543 20.25 -13.20 35.51
CA LEU A 543 20.28 -11.80 35.96
C LEU A 543 21.15 -10.91 35.07
N LEU A 544 22.34 -11.38 34.66
CA LEU A 544 23.15 -10.65 33.67
C LEU A 544 22.39 -10.49 32.34
N ASN A 545 21.66 -11.53 31.90
CA ASN A 545 20.81 -11.45 30.71
C ASN A 545 19.60 -10.52 30.87
N LEU A 546 19.08 -10.33 32.08
CA LEU A 546 18.05 -9.34 32.38
C LEU A 546 18.60 -7.91 32.27
N TYR A 547 19.78 -7.65 32.85
CA TYR A 547 20.35 -6.29 32.91
C TYR A 547 21.21 -5.89 31.71
N LYS A 548 21.56 -6.81 30.79
CA LYS A 548 22.34 -6.47 29.58
C LYS A 548 21.61 -5.57 28.57
N GLY A 549 20.31 -5.31 28.78
CA GLY A 549 19.49 -4.45 27.92
C GLY A 549 19.91 -2.97 27.95
N ASP A 550 19.41 -2.22 26.96
CA ASP A 550 19.75 -0.81 26.78
C ASP A 550 19.33 0.04 27.99
N GLY A 551 20.21 0.92 28.45
CA GLY A 551 19.99 1.78 29.63
C GLY A 551 20.23 1.14 31.02
N MET A 552 20.51 -0.16 31.12
CA MET A 552 20.77 -0.85 32.41
C MET A 552 22.15 -1.49 32.51
N ILE A 553 23.02 -1.25 31.52
CA ILE A 553 24.35 -1.86 31.43
C ILE A 553 25.23 -1.56 32.67
N ASP A 554 25.09 -0.39 33.31
CA ASP A 554 25.83 -0.06 34.54
C ASP A 554 25.40 -0.91 35.74
N LYS A 555 24.14 -1.36 35.80
CA LYS A 555 23.69 -2.34 36.79
C LYS A 555 24.26 -3.73 36.49
N CYS A 556 24.35 -4.09 35.21
CA CYS A 556 24.95 -5.33 34.75
C CYS A 556 26.45 -5.40 35.13
N CYS A 557 27.23 -4.33 34.90
CA CYS A 557 28.64 -4.25 35.29
C CYS A 557 28.85 -4.37 36.81
N ARG A 558 27.98 -3.73 37.61
CA ARG A 558 28.01 -3.84 39.08
C ARG A 558 27.75 -5.27 39.55
N LEU A 559 26.67 -5.88 39.06
CA LEU A 559 26.35 -7.27 39.36
C LEU A 559 27.51 -8.22 38.98
N PHE A 560 28.09 -8.05 37.80
CA PHE A 560 29.23 -8.86 37.36
C PHE A 560 30.45 -8.75 38.30
N SER A 561 30.68 -7.55 38.85
CA SER A 561 31.75 -7.29 39.80
C SER A 561 31.51 -8.01 41.14
N GLU A 562 30.25 -8.16 41.54
CA GLU A 562 29.81 -8.81 42.79
C GLU A 562 29.74 -10.35 42.69
N LEU A 563 29.85 -10.93 41.49
CA LEU A 563 29.78 -12.39 41.33
C LEU A 563 30.99 -13.11 41.97
N PRO A 564 30.76 -14.12 42.82
CA PRO A 564 31.83 -14.86 43.50
C PRO A 564 32.61 -15.78 42.56
N TYR A 565 31.99 -16.25 41.47
CA TYR A 565 32.63 -17.06 40.44
C TYR A 565 32.19 -16.60 39.06
N ARG A 566 33.15 -16.43 38.15
CA ARG A 566 32.93 -15.96 36.77
C ARG A 566 33.40 -17.03 35.79
N ASN A 567 32.49 -17.59 35.02
CA ASN A 567 32.77 -18.56 33.96
C ASN A 567 32.65 -17.91 32.56
N THR A 568 32.98 -18.66 31.51
CA THR A 568 32.89 -18.21 30.11
C THR A 568 31.55 -17.56 29.78
N VAL A 569 30.43 -18.12 30.25
CA VAL A 569 29.07 -17.58 29.97
C VAL A 569 28.87 -16.20 30.59
N THR A 570 29.26 -16.01 31.86
CA THR A 570 29.12 -14.70 32.53
C THR A 570 30.01 -13.63 31.90
N TRP A 571 31.28 -13.94 31.59
CA TRP A 571 32.20 -13.04 30.88
C TRP A 571 31.70 -12.66 29.48
N THR A 572 31.23 -13.65 28.72
CA THR A 572 30.68 -13.44 27.38
C THR A 572 29.44 -12.55 27.42
N THR A 573 28.57 -12.75 28.43
CA THR A 573 27.32 -11.99 28.58
C THR A 573 27.60 -10.51 28.86
N ILE A 574 28.57 -10.18 29.71
CA ILE A 574 28.92 -8.77 29.98
C ILE A 574 29.58 -8.11 28.77
N ILE A 575 30.49 -8.79 28.07
CA ILE A 575 31.11 -8.29 26.84
C ILE A 575 30.03 -8.03 25.77
N THR A 576 29.10 -8.97 25.60
CA THR A 576 27.97 -8.83 24.65
C THR A 576 27.08 -7.65 25.00
N GLY A 577 26.74 -7.48 26.30
CA GLY A 577 25.95 -6.34 26.77
C GLY A 577 26.63 -4.99 26.48
N LEU A 578 27.92 -4.88 26.76
CA LEU A 578 28.69 -3.66 26.51
C LEU A 578 28.80 -3.33 25.01
N VAL A 579 29.00 -4.33 24.17
CA VAL A 579 29.03 -4.15 22.72
C VAL A 579 27.67 -3.72 22.17
N HIS A 580 26.56 -4.27 22.68
CA HIS A 580 25.21 -3.84 22.30
C HIS A 580 24.88 -2.43 22.77
N ALA A 581 25.34 -2.04 23.96
CA ALA A 581 25.22 -0.68 24.50
C ALA A 581 26.17 0.34 23.84
N ARG A 582 26.84 -0.01 22.73
CA ARG A 582 27.84 0.80 22.00
C ARG A 582 29.05 1.24 22.83
N ARG A 583 29.26 0.65 24.02
CA ARG A 583 30.45 0.84 24.88
C ARG A 583 31.57 -0.11 24.46
N HIS A 584 31.90 -0.08 23.17
CA HIS A 584 32.81 -1.03 22.54
C HIS A 584 34.21 -1.07 23.19
N LYS A 585 34.72 0.09 23.62
CA LYS A 585 36.03 0.19 24.28
C LYS A 585 36.07 -0.58 25.59
N GLU A 586 35.03 -0.45 26.42
CA GLU A 586 34.94 -1.18 27.70
C GLU A 586 34.71 -2.67 27.48
N GLY A 587 33.90 -3.05 26.47
CA GLY A 587 33.75 -4.46 26.07
C GLY A 587 35.10 -5.11 25.72
N LEU A 588 35.97 -4.39 24.99
CA LEU A 588 37.33 -4.86 24.69
C LEU A 588 38.25 -4.90 25.92
N MET A 589 38.05 -4.04 26.91
CA MET A 589 38.78 -4.11 28.18
C MET A 589 38.43 -5.39 28.95
N TYR A 590 37.15 -5.72 29.09
CA TYR A 590 36.71 -6.97 29.71
C TYR A 590 37.16 -8.21 28.90
N PHE A 591 37.18 -8.13 27.57
CA PHE A 591 37.77 -9.20 26.74
C PHE A 591 39.27 -9.39 27.00
N SER A 592 40.03 -8.30 27.12
CA SER A 592 41.46 -8.34 27.43
C SER A 592 41.71 -8.96 28.82
N GLU A 593 40.87 -8.64 29.80
CA GLU A 593 40.92 -9.24 31.13
C GLU A 593 40.59 -10.75 31.09
N MET A 594 39.52 -11.15 30.40
CA MET A 594 39.14 -12.55 30.20
C MET A 594 40.24 -13.34 29.49
N SER A 595 40.92 -12.73 28.52
CA SER A 595 41.99 -13.37 27.72
C SER A 595 43.26 -13.67 28.51
N ARG A 596 43.40 -13.14 29.74
CA ARG A 596 44.51 -13.48 30.65
C ARG A 596 44.35 -14.87 31.28
N PHE A 597 43.14 -15.44 31.25
CA PHE A 597 42.85 -16.77 31.77
C PHE A 597 42.85 -17.79 30.63
N GLU A 598 43.67 -18.84 30.73
CA GLU A 598 43.75 -19.86 29.70
C GLU A 598 42.43 -20.63 29.55
N GLY A 599 41.98 -20.80 28.30
CA GLY A 599 40.81 -21.62 27.97
C GLY A 599 39.45 -20.95 28.19
N LEU A 600 39.40 -19.70 28.67
CA LEU A 600 38.13 -19.00 28.84
C LEU A 600 37.51 -18.48 27.53
N PRO A 601 38.23 -17.74 26.63
CA PRO A 601 37.63 -17.21 25.41
C PRO A 601 37.26 -18.32 24.42
N ASP A 602 35.96 -18.43 24.15
CA ASP A 602 35.41 -19.33 23.13
C ASP A 602 35.19 -18.61 21.79
N THR A 603 34.80 -19.37 20.76
CA THR A 603 34.55 -18.86 19.40
C THR A 603 33.53 -17.71 19.39
N PHE A 604 32.52 -17.76 20.26
CA PHE A 604 31.51 -16.72 20.37
C PHE A 604 32.07 -15.44 21.02
N THR A 605 32.92 -15.58 22.05
CA THR A 605 33.63 -14.47 22.70
C THR A 605 34.47 -13.68 21.68
N PHE A 606 35.23 -14.40 20.84
CA PHE A 606 36.03 -13.79 19.77
C PHE A 606 35.18 -13.02 18.76
N ALA A 607 34.05 -13.60 18.32
CA ALA A 607 33.13 -12.94 17.39
C ALA A 607 32.58 -11.62 17.94
N VAL A 608 32.17 -11.60 19.21
CA VAL A 608 31.66 -10.38 19.87
C VAL A 608 32.75 -9.31 20.03
N ALA A 609 33.96 -9.71 20.41
CA ALA A 609 35.10 -8.80 20.52
C ALA A 609 35.48 -8.18 19.16
N LEU A 610 35.48 -8.97 18.09
CA LEU A 610 35.71 -8.47 16.73
C LEU A 610 34.63 -7.49 16.27
N LYS A 611 33.36 -7.72 16.64
CA LYS A 611 32.26 -6.78 16.43
C LYS A 611 32.48 -5.46 17.19
N ALA A 612 33.08 -5.50 18.36
CA ALA A 612 33.47 -4.31 19.11
C ALA A 612 34.58 -3.52 18.39
N CYS A 613 35.60 -4.21 17.83
CA CYS A 613 36.63 -3.58 17.01
C CYS A 613 36.04 -2.92 15.76
N ALA A 614 35.11 -3.59 15.09
CA ALA A 614 34.37 -3.07 13.94
C ALA A 614 33.62 -1.77 14.30
N GLY A 615 32.90 -1.77 15.43
CA GLY A 615 32.16 -0.59 15.91
C GLY A 615 33.06 0.60 16.28
N LEU A 616 34.28 0.35 16.77
CA LEU A 616 35.27 1.40 17.03
C LEU A 616 36.03 1.86 15.77
N ARG A 617 35.96 1.09 14.68
CA ARG A 617 36.77 1.26 13.47
C ARG A 617 38.27 1.32 13.76
N GLN A 618 38.73 0.49 14.71
CA GLN A 618 40.13 0.44 15.15
C GLN A 618 40.75 -0.89 14.73
N VAL A 619 41.36 -0.90 13.54
CA VAL A 619 41.94 -2.10 12.92
C VAL A 619 43.04 -2.75 13.78
N GLN A 620 43.79 -1.96 14.56
CA GLN A 620 44.92 -2.47 15.34
C GLN A 620 44.49 -3.47 16.42
N TYR A 621 43.40 -3.18 17.13
CA TYR A 621 42.82 -4.13 18.09
C TYR A 621 42.31 -5.38 17.37
N GLY A 622 41.66 -5.21 16.21
CA GLY A 622 41.18 -6.32 15.38
C GLY A 622 42.30 -7.25 14.92
N ARG A 623 43.43 -6.70 14.47
CA ARG A 623 44.64 -7.47 14.10
C ARG A 623 45.24 -8.23 15.29
N GLY A 624 45.27 -7.62 16.47
CA GLY A 624 45.70 -8.30 17.70
C GLY A 624 44.83 -9.50 18.04
N ILE A 625 43.51 -9.35 17.94
CA ILE A 625 42.55 -10.44 18.18
C ILE A 625 42.64 -11.50 17.09
N HIS A 626 42.84 -11.12 15.82
CA HIS A 626 43.06 -12.06 14.71
C HIS A 626 44.29 -12.95 14.95
N THR A 627 45.41 -12.39 15.42
CA THR A 627 46.59 -13.19 15.81
C THR A 627 46.26 -14.19 16.93
N HIS A 628 45.43 -13.78 17.90
CA HIS A 628 45.00 -14.66 18.99
C HIS A 628 44.05 -15.78 18.50
N VAL A 629 43.17 -15.48 17.54
CA VAL A 629 42.32 -16.47 16.86
C VAL A 629 43.16 -17.50 16.10
N ILE A 630 44.22 -17.05 15.40
CA ILE A 630 45.14 -17.94 14.68
C ILE A 630 45.89 -18.83 15.66
N SER A 631 46.45 -18.29 16.74
CA SER A 631 47.22 -19.07 17.72
C SER A 631 46.38 -20.12 18.46
N LYS A 632 45.08 -19.87 18.64
CA LYS A 632 44.11 -20.83 19.21
C LYS A 632 43.52 -21.80 18.19
N GLY A 633 43.82 -21.64 16.89
CA GLY A 633 43.31 -22.51 15.83
C GLY A 633 41.84 -22.26 15.44
N PHE A 634 41.26 -21.12 15.80
CA PHE A 634 39.85 -20.81 15.52
C PHE A 634 39.61 -20.10 14.18
N VAL A 635 40.66 -19.80 13.41
CA VAL A 635 40.54 -19.08 12.13
C VAL A 635 39.70 -19.82 11.08
N ALA A 636 39.65 -21.15 11.14
CA ALA A 636 38.84 -21.99 10.25
C ALA A 636 37.35 -22.08 10.66
N VAL A 637 36.98 -21.56 11.83
CA VAL A 637 35.60 -21.54 12.30
C VAL A 637 34.85 -20.41 11.59
N LEU A 638 33.83 -20.77 10.82
CA LEU A 638 33.09 -19.83 9.95
C LEU A 638 32.56 -18.59 10.69
N ASP A 639 31.99 -18.74 11.89
CA ASP A 639 31.49 -17.61 12.69
C ASP A 639 32.58 -16.57 13.03
N VAL A 640 33.77 -17.06 13.37
CA VAL A 640 34.93 -16.21 13.69
C VAL A 640 35.50 -15.58 12.42
N ALA A 641 35.60 -16.35 11.34
CA ALA A 641 36.08 -15.89 10.05
C ALA A 641 35.15 -14.81 9.44
N ASN A 642 33.83 -14.98 9.54
CA ASN A 642 32.83 -13.99 9.14
C ASN A 642 32.88 -12.71 9.99
N SER A 643 33.15 -12.84 11.29
CA SER A 643 33.32 -11.70 12.21
C SER A 643 34.62 -10.94 11.93
N LEU A 644 35.71 -11.64 11.62
CA LEU A 644 36.98 -11.05 11.17
C LEU A 644 36.81 -10.31 9.85
N PHE A 645 36.13 -10.91 8.88
CA PHE A 645 35.80 -10.27 7.61
C PHE A 645 35.03 -8.96 7.83
N THR A 646 33.97 -9.02 8.61
CA THR A 646 33.15 -7.83 8.95
C THR A 646 34.00 -6.76 9.63
N MET A 647 34.87 -7.14 10.57
CA MET A 647 35.79 -6.22 11.25
C MET A 647 36.73 -5.51 10.27
N TYR A 648 37.38 -6.24 9.36
CA TYR A 648 38.26 -5.64 8.36
C TYR A 648 37.51 -4.67 7.45
N THR A 649 36.34 -5.07 6.94
CA THR A 649 35.53 -4.22 6.06
C THR A 649 35.02 -2.95 6.75
N GLU A 650 34.56 -3.04 8.01
CA GLU A 650 34.08 -1.88 8.80
C GLU A 650 35.21 -0.93 9.20
N CYS A 651 36.45 -1.43 9.30
CA CYS A 651 37.64 -0.61 9.53
C CYS A 651 38.20 0.01 8.24
N GLY A 652 37.59 -0.25 7.07
CA GLY A 652 38.03 0.29 5.78
C GLY A 652 39.12 -0.53 5.07
N GLU A 653 39.52 -1.68 5.62
CA GLU A 653 40.57 -2.55 5.08
C GLU A 653 39.95 -3.66 4.20
N MET A 654 39.32 -3.27 3.09
CA MET A 654 38.62 -4.19 2.19
C MET A 654 39.53 -5.29 1.65
N GLN A 655 40.79 -4.98 1.32
CA GLN A 655 41.73 -5.95 0.76
C GLN A 655 42.11 -7.05 1.75
N ASP A 656 42.25 -6.73 3.04
CA ASP A 656 42.49 -7.73 4.10
C ASP A 656 41.28 -8.65 4.27
N GLY A 657 40.06 -8.08 4.19
CA GLY A 657 38.82 -8.83 4.18
C GLY A 657 38.70 -9.78 2.99
N LEU A 658 39.01 -9.32 1.77
CA LEU A 658 38.99 -10.15 0.56
C LEU A 658 39.97 -11.32 0.63
N ARG A 659 41.21 -11.08 1.10
CA ARG A 659 42.20 -12.14 1.31
C ARG A 659 41.70 -13.19 2.30
N LEU A 660 41.05 -12.76 3.38
CA LEU A 660 40.45 -13.68 4.34
C LEU A 660 39.32 -14.50 3.69
N PHE A 661 38.42 -13.85 2.94
CA PHE A 661 37.31 -14.50 2.24
C PHE A 661 37.77 -15.52 1.18
N GLU A 662 38.82 -15.20 0.43
CA GLU A 662 39.44 -16.12 -0.54
C GLU A 662 40.09 -17.32 0.14
N SER A 663 40.66 -17.14 1.33
CA SER A 663 41.27 -18.22 2.11
C SER A 663 40.27 -19.21 2.74
N MET A 664 38.98 -18.85 2.84
CA MET A 664 37.94 -19.72 3.39
C MET A 664 37.68 -20.92 2.47
N LYS A 665 37.82 -22.15 3.00
CA LYS A 665 37.56 -23.39 2.25
C LYS A 665 36.07 -23.60 1.96
N GLU A 666 35.22 -23.24 2.92
CA GLU A 666 33.77 -23.28 2.83
C GLU A 666 33.24 -21.86 3.06
N ARG A 667 32.17 -21.49 2.36
CA ARG A 667 31.55 -20.16 2.46
C ARG A 667 30.05 -20.35 2.63
N ASP A 668 29.52 -19.86 3.72
CA ASP A 668 28.10 -19.94 4.02
C ASP A 668 27.37 -18.68 3.54
N VAL A 669 26.06 -18.64 3.76
CA VAL A 669 25.20 -17.51 3.40
C VAL A 669 25.69 -16.21 4.06
N VAL A 670 26.25 -16.28 5.28
CA VAL A 670 26.75 -15.13 6.03
C VAL A 670 28.02 -14.59 5.39
N SER A 671 28.97 -15.45 5.00
CA SER A 671 30.18 -15.06 4.28
C SER A 671 29.83 -14.25 3.03
N TRP A 672 28.98 -14.80 2.16
CA TRP A 672 28.58 -14.16 0.90
C TRP A 672 27.80 -12.87 1.12
N THR A 673 26.87 -12.85 2.08
CA THR A 673 26.05 -11.66 2.38
C THR A 673 26.89 -10.52 2.93
N SER A 674 27.89 -10.81 3.77
CA SER A 674 28.83 -9.81 4.28
C SER A 674 29.64 -9.18 3.16
N LEU A 675 30.11 -9.96 2.18
CA LEU A 675 30.83 -9.44 1.03
C LEU A 675 29.96 -8.55 0.12
N ILE A 676 28.73 -9.00 -0.20
CA ILE A 676 27.76 -8.21 -0.99
C ILE A 676 27.46 -6.87 -0.29
N THR A 677 27.26 -6.92 1.03
CA THR A 677 26.96 -5.72 1.84
C THR A 677 28.18 -4.79 1.91
N ALA A 678 29.39 -5.32 2.01
CA ALA A 678 30.62 -4.53 1.99
C ALA A 678 30.80 -3.80 0.65
N TYR A 679 30.62 -4.49 -0.48
CA TYR A 679 30.67 -3.85 -1.81
C TYR A 679 29.62 -2.76 -1.98
N SER A 680 28.37 -3.01 -1.54
CA SER A 680 27.30 -2.01 -1.60
C SER A 680 27.60 -0.75 -0.77
N ARG A 681 28.37 -0.86 0.32
CA ARG A 681 28.73 0.28 1.17
C ARG A 681 29.89 1.11 0.64
N ILE A 682 30.82 0.49 -0.07
CA ILE A 682 31.99 1.16 -0.66
C ILE A 682 31.62 1.85 -2.00
N GLY A 683 30.37 1.71 -2.47
CA GLY A 683 29.93 2.25 -3.75
C GLY A 683 30.43 1.43 -4.95
N GLN A 684 30.62 0.13 -4.76
CA GLN A 684 30.99 -0.81 -5.83
C GLN A 684 29.82 -1.77 -6.09
N GLU A 685 28.68 -1.22 -6.49
CA GLU A 685 27.41 -1.94 -6.61
C GLU A 685 27.44 -3.02 -7.69
N GLU A 686 28.22 -2.83 -8.77
CA GLU A 686 28.42 -3.87 -9.78
C GLU A 686 29.12 -5.11 -9.20
N ASN A 687 30.12 -4.91 -8.33
CA ASN A 687 30.81 -6.00 -7.64
C ASN A 687 29.87 -6.72 -6.65
N ALA A 688 28.95 -5.99 -6.02
CA ALA A 688 27.93 -6.58 -5.16
C ALA A 688 26.99 -7.52 -5.94
N VAL A 689 26.54 -7.10 -7.12
CA VAL A 689 25.69 -7.93 -8.00
C VAL A 689 26.46 -9.13 -8.56
N ASN A 690 27.71 -8.93 -9.00
CA ASN A 690 28.56 -10.03 -9.47
C ASN A 690 28.81 -11.07 -8.39
N THR A 691 29.05 -10.63 -7.15
CA THR A 691 29.20 -11.51 -5.99
C THR A 691 27.93 -12.31 -5.71
N PHE A 692 26.75 -11.69 -5.83
CA PHE A 692 25.46 -12.40 -5.72
C PHE A 692 25.32 -13.50 -6.78
N LEU A 693 25.77 -13.27 -8.02
CA LEU A 693 25.77 -14.29 -9.07
C LEU A 693 26.73 -15.44 -8.76
N GLN A 694 27.92 -15.14 -8.22
CA GLN A 694 28.89 -16.15 -7.79
C GLN A 694 28.36 -17.02 -6.65
N MET A 695 27.69 -16.41 -5.67
CA MET A 695 27.00 -17.13 -4.59
C MET A 695 25.99 -18.13 -5.14
N ARG A 696 25.18 -17.72 -6.13
CA ARG A 696 24.17 -18.57 -6.76
C ARG A 696 24.79 -19.73 -7.55
N ASN A 697 25.94 -19.52 -8.18
CA ASN A 697 26.69 -20.56 -8.89
C ASN A 697 27.40 -21.54 -7.95
N SER A 698 27.52 -21.19 -6.66
CA SER A 698 28.17 -22.01 -5.63
C SER A 698 27.17 -22.88 -4.85
N ASP A 699 25.94 -23.06 -5.35
CA ASP A 699 24.81 -23.76 -4.71
C ASP A 699 24.40 -23.25 -3.31
N VAL A 700 24.89 -22.07 -2.90
CA VAL A 700 24.51 -21.43 -1.63
C VAL A 700 23.25 -20.60 -1.83
N ARG A 701 22.20 -20.88 -1.05
CA ARG A 701 20.89 -20.20 -1.19
C ARG A 701 20.89 -18.82 -0.52
N PRO A 702 20.56 -17.73 -1.25
CA PRO A 702 20.39 -16.40 -0.67
C PRO A 702 19.30 -16.35 0.40
N ASN A 703 19.51 -15.55 1.44
CA ASN A 703 18.51 -15.27 2.47
C ASN A 703 17.92 -13.86 2.31
N GLU A 704 17.03 -13.49 3.23
CA GLU A 704 16.37 -12.18 3.26
C GLU A 704 17.35 -11.01 3.26
N GLN A 705 18.46 -11.12 3.99
CA GLN A 705 19.46 -10.07 4.08
C GLN A 705 20.28 -9.97 2.77
N THR A 706 20.57 -11.10 2.13
CA THR A 706 21.23 -11.12 0.82
C THR A 706 20.42 -10.35 -0.23
N PHE A 707 19.10 -10.60 -0.30
CA PHE A 707 18.23 -9.90 -1.24
C PHE A 707 18.07 -8.41 -0.92
N ALA A 708 17.98 -8.05 0.36
CA ALA A 708 17.94 -6.64 0.76
C ALA A 708 19.18 -5.88 0.25
N SER A 709 20.38 -6.43 0.45
CA SER A 709 21.62 -5.82 -0.06
C SER A 709 21.69 -5.81 -1.59
N ALA A 710 21.21 -6.85 -2.27
CA ALA A 710 21.18 -6.89 -3.74
C ALA A 710 20.21 -5.88 -4.35
N PHE A 711 19.04 -5.67 -3.74
CA PHE A 711 18.09 -4.62 -4.16
C PHE A 711 18.65 -3.23 -3.93
N ALA A 712 19.36 -3.00 -2.82
CA ALA A 712 20.04 -1.73 -2.57
C ALA A 712 21.07 -1.42 -3.67
N ALA A 713 21.88 -2.40 -4.06
CA ALA A 713 22.82 -2.25 -5.18
C ALA A 713 22.10 -1.96 -6.51
N CYS A 714 20.98 -2.63 -6.81
CA CYS A 714 20.19 -2.35 -8.01
C CYS A 714 19.54 -0.96 -7.99
N ALA A 715 19.12 -0.48 -6.82
CA ALA A 715 18.55 0.85 -6.63
C ALA A 715 19.58 1.94 -6.92
N SER A 716 20.79 1.83 -6.38
CA SER A 716 21.88 2.78 -6.63
C SER A 716 22.31 2.83 -8.10
N LEU A 717 22.28 1.69 -8.79
CA LEU A 717 22.60 1.61 -10.23
C LEU A 717 21.43 2.00 -11.15
N SER A 718 20.24 2.26 -10.59
CA SER A 718 19.00 2.49 -11.35
C SER A 718 18.71 1.39 -12.39
N ARG A 719 19.04 0.13 -12.09
CA ARG A 719 18.88 -1.03 -13.00
C ARG A 719 17.56 -1.76 -12.72
N LEU A 720 16.46 -1.22 -13.22
CA LEU A 720 15.11 -1.77 -13.03
C LEU A 720 15.01 -3.26 -13.41
N VAL A 721 15.53 -3.64 -14.58
CA VAL A 721 15.45 -5.03 -15.09
C VAL A 721 16.09 -6.03 -14.13
N TRP A 722 17.21 -5.66 -13.51
CA TRP A 722 17.87 -6.54 -12.53
C TRP A 722 17.05 -6.64 -11.25
N GLY A 723 16.46 -5.53 -10.81
CA GLY A 723 15.49 -5.50 -9.71
C GLY A 723 14.28 -6.39 -9.95
N GLU A 724 13.69 -6.38 -11.14
CA GLU A 724 12.55 -7.23 -11.49
C GLU A 724 12.92 -8.73 -11.48
N GLN A 725 14.12 -9.07 -11.95
CA GLN A 725 14.63 -10.45 -11.89
C GLN A 725 14.83 -10.91 -10.44
N LEU A 726 15.39 -10.06 -9.57
CA LEU A 726 15.53 -10.32 -8.14
C LEU A 726 14.16 -10.47 -7.46
N HIS A 727 13.18 -9.63 -7.82
CA HIS A 727 11.81 -9.73 -7.32
C HIS A 727 11.18 -11.07 -7.69
N GLY A 728 11.31 -11.52 -8.94
CA GLY A 728 10.87 -12.85 -9.36
C GLY A 728 11.50 -13.97 -8.52
N ASN A 729 12.78 -13.84 -8.18
CA ASN A 729 13.49 -14.82 -7.37
C ASN A 729 13.02 -14.83 -5.90
N VAL A 730 12.81 -13.66 -5.29
CA VAL A 730 12.21 -13.52 -3.95
C VAL A 730 10.84 -14.18 -3.87
N LEU A 731 10.00 -14.00 -4.90
CA LEU A 731 8.69 -14.64 -4.97
C LEU A 731 8.80 -16.17 -5.09
N SER A 732 9.75 -16.67 -5.88
CA SER A 732 9.98 -18.10 -6.03
C SER A 732 10.46 -18.78 -4.75
N LEU A 733 11.19 -18.04 -3.90
CA LEU A 733 11.72 -18.53 -2.62
C LEU A 733 10.78 -18.28 -1.44
N GLY A 734 9.66 -17.56 -1.65
CA GLY A 734 8.70 -17.23 -0.59
C GLY A 734 9.21 -16.19 0.41
N LEU A 735 10.22 -15.39 0.05
CA LEU A 735 10.84 -14.39 0.93
C LEU A 735 10.14 -13.02 0.91
N GLY A 736 9.04 -12.89 0.16
CA GLY A 736 8.33 -11.61 0.00
C GLY A 736 7.63 -11.08 1.26
N ASP A 737 7.30 -11.95 2.23
CA ASP A 737 6.63 -11.52 3.48
C ASP A 737 7.61 -10.88 4.50
N TYR A 738 8.93 -10.95 4.28
CA TYR A 738 9.93 -10.36 5.18
C TYR A 738 10.05 -8.85 4.94
N LEU A 739 9.91 -8.06 6.03
CA LEU A 739 9.89 -6.59 5.96
C LEU A 739 11.17 -6.00 5.36
N SER A 740 12.35 -6.54 5.70
CA SER A 740 13.64 -6.07 5.17
C SER A 740 13.72 -6.16 3.64
N VAL A 741 13.26 -7.28 3.07
CA VAL A 741 13.23 -7.53 1.62
C VAL A 741 12.19 -6.64 0.96
N SER A 742 10.96 -6.58 1.51
CA SER A 742 9.89 -5.74 0.99
C SER A 742 10.26 -4.26 0.98
N ASN A 743 10.86 -3.75 2.06
CA ASN A 743 11.30 -2.36 2.16
C ASN A 743 12.41 -2.05 1.13
N SER A 744 13.40 -2.95 1.00
CA SER A 744 14.49 -2.77 0.02
C SER A 744 14.01 -2.84 -1.43
N MET A 745 13.05 -3.71 -1.72
CA MET A 745 12.43 -3.83 -3.03
C MET A 745 11.54 -2.63 -3.37
N MET A 746 10.78 -2.12 -2.40
CA MET A 746 10.04 -0.85 -2.56
C MET A 746 10.99 0.31 -2.85
N ASN A 747 12.10 0.41 -2.11
CA ASN A 747 13.11 1.43 -2.35
C ASN A 747 13.69 1.32 -3.77
N MET A 748 14.03 0.10 -4.21
CA MET A 748 14.53 -0.14 -5.57
C MET A 748 13.54 0.32 -6.64
N TYR A 749 12.27 -0.05 -6.53
CA TYR A 749 11.26 0.41 -7.48
C TYR A 749 11.07 1.93 -7.44
N SER A 750 11.03 2.54 -6.25
CA SER A 750 10.92 4.00 -6.10
C SER A 750 12.10 4.73 -6.74
N THR A 751 13.34 4.31 -6.47
CA THR A 751 14.56 4.93 -7.02
C THR A 751 14.68 4.73 -8.54
N CYS A 752 14.17 3.60 -9.07
CA CYS A 752 14.10 3.37 -10.51
C CYS A 752 12.95 4.10 -11.23
N GLY A 753 12.16 4.92 -10.51
CA GLY A 753 11.04 5.69 -11.08
C GLY A 753 9.71 4.91 -11.20
N GLU A 754 9.66 3.65 -10.77
CA GLU A 754 8.49 2.77 -10.86
C GLU A 754 7.62 2.83 -9.60
N LEU A 755 7.08 4.02 -9.30
CA LEU A 755 6.31 4.28 -8.07
C LEU A 755 5.01 3.50 -7.97
N VAL A 756 4.39 3.17 -9.11
CA VAL A 756 3.19 2.32 -9.14
C VAL A 756 3.52 0.93 -8.62
N SER A 757 4.65 0.36 -9.04
CA SER A 757 5.12 -0.94 -8.58
C SER A 757 5.46 -0.93 -7.09
N ALA A 758 6.13 0.13 -6.60
CA ALA A 758 6.38 0.33 -5.17
C ALA A 758 5.07 0.42 -4.36
N SER A 759 4.05 1.13 -4.87
CA SER A 759 2.74 1.25 -4.23
C SER A 759 1.97 -0.08 -4.17
N VAL A 760 1.99 -0.87 -5.26
CA VAL A 760 1.39 -2.20 -5.29
C VAL A 760 2.02 -3.10 -4.24
N LEU A 761 3.35 -3.03 -4.12
CA LEU A 761 4.11 -3.75 -3.10
C LEU A 761 3.70 -3.32 -1.70
N PHE A 762 3.73 -2.01 -1.42
CA PHE A 762 3.33 -1.43 -0.13
C PHE A 762 1.92 -1.84 0.29
N ARG A 763 0.95 -1.80 -0.64
CA ARG A 763 -0.44 -2.20 -0.40
C ARG A 763 -0.59 -3.70 -0.19
N GLY A 764 0.29 -4.51 -0.78
CA GLY A 764 0.36 -5.97 -0.63
C GLY A 764 0.96 -6.45 0.71
N MET A 765 1.70 -5.60 1.42
CA MET A 765 2.34 -5.97 2.70
C MET A 765 1.31 -6.28 3.79
N ARG A 766 1.49 -7.39 4.52
CA ARG A 766 0.63 -7.78 5.66
C ARG A 766 0.89 -6.93 6.89
N CYS A 767 2.16 -6.71 7.20
CA CYS A 767 2.65 -5.85 8.27
C CYS A 767 3.45 -4.72 7.63
N ARG A 768 3.40 -3.53 8.23
CA ARG A 768 4.14 -2.34 7.79
C ARG A 768 4.84 -1.79 9.01
N ASP A 769 6.13 -1.56 8.88
CA ASP A 769 6.87 -0.84 9.90
C ASP A 769 7.03 0.62 9.50
N VAL A 770 7.66 1.37 10.38
CA VAL A 770 7.94 2.78 10.17
C VAL A 770 8.77 3.00 8.89
N ILE A 771 9.70 2.08 8.58
CA ILE A 771 10.55 2.14 7.39
C ILE A 771 9.70 1.96 6.13
N SER A 772 8.74 1.02 6.10
CA SER A 772 7.82 0.84 4.98
C SER A 772 7.09 2.14 4.62
N TRP A 773 6.58 2.86 5.63
CA TRP A 773 5.88 4.14 5.44
C TRP A 773 6.83 5.23 4.95
N SER A 774 8.00 5.35 5.57
CA SER A 774 9.00 6.37 5.20
C SER A 774 9.54 6.15 3.78
N THR A 775 9.73 4.90 3.35
CA THR A 775 10.18 4.56 1.99
C THR A 775 9.14 4.92 0.93
N ILE A 776 7.84 4.62 1.16
CA ILE A 776 6.82 4.94 0.16
C ILE A 776 6.55 6.45 0.09
N ILE A 777 6.50 7.13 1.24
CA ILE A 777 6.36 8.60 1.29
C ILE A 777 7.55 9.26 0.60
N GLY A 778 8.77 8.85 0.95
CA GLY A 778 10.00 9.36 0.32
C GLY A 778 10.04 9.12 -1.19
N GLY A 779 9.60 7.94 -1.66
CA GLY A 779 9.54 7.62 -3.09
C GLY A 779 8.59 8.54 -3.86
N TYR A 780 7.35 8.69 -3.38
CA TYR A 780 6.38 9.60 -4.01
C TYR A 780 6.82 11.06 -3.92
N SER A 781 7.45 11.44 -2.81
CA SER A 781 8.04 12.77 -2.62
C SER A 781 9.14 13.07 -3.64
N GLN A 782 10.07 12.15 -3.84
CA GLN A 782 11.17 12.30 -4.80
C GLN A 782 10.67 12.29 -6.26
N GLY A 783 9.60 11.54 -6.55
CA GLY A 783 8.97 11.54 -7.87
C GLY A 783 8.12 12.76 -8.20
N GLY A 784 7.96 13.72 -7.26
CA GLY A 784 7.16 14.93 -7.47
C GLY A 784 5.64 14.74 -7.31
N PHE A 785 5.20 13.58 -6.82
CA PHE A 785 3.80 13.20 -6.64
C PHE A 785 3.33 13.53 -5.22
N ALA A 786 3.09 14.82 -4.98
CA ALA A 786 2.85 15.33 -3.64
C ALA A 786 1.53 14.87 -3.02
N GLU A 787 0.46 14.84 -3.81
CA GLU A 787 -0.87 14.47 -3.31
C GLU A 787 -0.84 13.05 -2.74
N GLU A 788 -0.23 12.12 -3.46
CA GLU A 788 -0.04 10.74 -3.05
C GLU A 788 0.88 10.63 -1.83
N GLY A 789 1.96 11.42 -1.78
CA GLY A 789 2.84 11.51 -0.61
C GLY A 789 2.08 11.90 0.67
N PHE A 790 1.23 12.93 0.57
CA PHE A 790 0.36 13.35 1.67
C PHE A 790 -0.77 12.35 1.97
N GLU A 791 -1.28 11.63 0.98
CA GLU A 791 -2.25 10.55 1.17
C GLU A 791 -1.66 9.41 2.02
N TYR A 792 -0.46 8.93 1.66
CA TYR A 792 0.24 7.89 2.44
C TYR A 792 0.59 8.37 3.84
N PHE A 793 0.96 9.64 4.01
CA PHE A 793 1.17 10.22 5.32
C PHE A 793 -0.11 10.26 6.17
N SER A 794 -1.24 10.63 5.58
CA SER A 794 -2.55 10.58 6.24
C SER A 794 -2.90 9.14 6.67
N TRP A 795 -2.61 8.14 5.83
CA TRP A 795 -2.77 6.73 6.19
C TRP A 795 -1.84 6.30 7.33
N MET A 796 -0.57 6.70 7.32
CA MET A 796 0.40 6.44 8.39
C MET A 796 -0.10 6.97 9.75
N ARG A 797 -0.67 8.18 9.76
CA ARG A 797 -1.24 8.79 10.97
C ARG A 797 -2.47 8.03 11.45
N ARG A 798 -3.36 7.62 10.55
CA ARG A 798 -4.56 6.82 10.89
C ARG A 798 -4.22 5.42 11.40
N SER A 799 -3.09 4.84 10.99
CA SER A 799 -2.62 3.56 11.52
C SER A 799 -1.94 3.67 12.89
N GLY A 800 -1.87 4.87 13.48
CA GLY A 800 -1.26 5.11 14.80
C GLY A 800 0.27 5.05 14.80
N THR A 801 0.91 5.02 13.63
CA THR A 801 2.37 4.98 13.49
C THR A 801 2.94 6.38 13.54
N LYS A 802 3.92 6.64 14.43
CA LYS A 802 4.56 7.96 14.53
C LYS A 802 5.50 8.19 13.33
N PRO A 803 5.42 9.35 12.64
CA PRO A 803 6.34 9.70 11.55
C PRO A 803 7.79 9.77 12.00
N THR A 804 8.72 9.40 11.11
CA THR A 804 10.15 9.65 11.33
C THR A 804 10.53 11.04 10.84
N ASP A 805 11.70 11.49 11.29
CA ASP A 805 12.42 12.62 10.72
C ASP A 805 12.54 12.52 9.19
N PHE A 806 12.88 11.35 8.64
CA PHE A 806 12.98 11.14 7.19
C PHE A 806 11.65 11.37 6.45
N ALA A 807 10.52 10.86 6.99
CA ALA A 807 9.21 11.03 6.37
C ALA A 807 8.77 12.49 6.38
N LEU A 808 9.01 13.20 7.49
CA LEU A 808 8.69 14.63 7.59
C LEU A 808 9.58 15.48 6.68
N ALA A 809 10.89 15.21 6.61
CA ALA A 809 11.80 15.90 5.70
C ALA A 809 11.38 15.73 4.22
N SER A 810 10.93 14.51 3.85
CA SER A 810 10.45 14.21 2.50
C SER A 810 9.17 15.01 2.16
N LEU A 811 8.24 15.14 3.11
CA LEU A 811 7.03 15.94 2.94
C LEU A 811 7.32 17.45 2.87
N LEU A 812 8.24 17.95 3.71
CA LEU A 812 8.68 19.35 3.67
C LEU A 812 9.36 19.70 2.34
N SER A 813 10.21 18.81 1.81
CA SER A 813 10.84 19.00 0.51
C SER A 813 9.81 19.12 -0.62
N VAL A 814 8.80 18.26 -0.61
CA VAL A 814 7.67 18.33 -1.55
C VAL A 814 6.86 19.61 -1.38
N SER A 815 6.56 20.00 -0.14
CA SER A 815 5.83 21.23 0.14
C SER A 815 6.55 22.45 -0.44
N GLY A 816 7.87 22.49 -0.31
CA GLY A 816 8.71 23.53 -0.93
C GLY A 816 8.65 23.49 -2.46
N ASN A 817 8.82 22.31 -3.06
CA ASN A 817 8.84 22.17 -4.53
C ASN A 817 7.50 22.51 -5.20
N LEU A 818 6.36 22.27 -4.53
CA LEU A 818 5.04 22.65 -5.03
C LEU A 818 4.54 24.02 -4.54
N ALA A 819 5.34 24.73 -3.74
CA ALA A 819 4.97 25.99 -3.10
C ALA A 819 3.65 25.92 -2.28
N VAL A 820 3.39 24.78 -1.63
CA VAL A 820 2.18 24.56 -0.79
C VAL A 820 2.45 24.90 0.68
N LEU A 821 2.53 26.21 0.96
CA LEU A 821 2.95 26.75 2.25
C LEU A 821 2.12 26.26 3.44
N GLU A 822 0.80 26.17 3.30
CA GLU A 822 -0.10 25.79 4.40
C GLU A 822 0.10 24.34 4.85
N GLN A 823 0.25 23.41 3.91
CA GLN A 823 0.58 22.02 4.19
C GLN A 823 1.98 21.92 4.83
N GLY A 824 2.94 22.71 4.34
CA GLY A 824 4.27 22.82 4.95
C GLY A 824 4.22 23.29 6.41
N ARG A 825 3.39 24.29 6.72
CA ARG A 825 3.14 24.78 8.10
C ARG A 825 2.52 23.71 8.99
N GLN A 826 1.60 22.90 8.47
CA GLN A 826 1.03 21.78 9.23
C GLN A 826 2.07 20.71 9.56
N VAL A 827 2.96 20.40 8.61
CA VAL A 827 4.08 19.46 8.84
C VAL A 827 5.08 20.04 9.85
N HIS A 828 5.37 21.35 9.79
CA HIS A 828 6.21 22.03 10.76
C HIS A 828 5.61 22.00 12.17
N ALA A 829 4.32 22.32 12.33
CA ALA A 829 3.63 22.23 13.62
C ALA A 829 3.68 20.81 14.22
N LEU A 830 3.60 19.79 13.36
CA LEU A 830 3.76 18.40 13.80
C LEU A 830 5.20 18.08 14.22
N ALA A 831 6.21 18.58 13.50
CA ALA A 831 7.61 18.40 13.88
C ALA A 831 7.89 18.98 15.28
N LEU A 832 7.35 20.16 15.58
CA LEU A 832 7.40 20.79 16.91
C LEU A 832 6.70 19.94 17.98
N TYR A 833 5.48 19.45 17.69
CA TYR A 833 4.75 18.59 18.62
C TYR A 833 5.51 17.28 18.95
N LEU A 834 6.28 16.76 18.00
CA LEU A 834 7.08 15.54 18.17
C LEU A 834 8.48 15.80 18.78
N GLY A 835 8.88 17.06 18.97
CA GLY A 835 10.22 17.42 19.45
C GLY A 835 11.33 17.11 18.46
N LEU A 836 11.04 17.16 17.15
CA LEU A 836 11.97 16.80 16.07
C LEU A 836 12.59 18.03 15.37
N GLU A 837 12.18 19.25 15.74
CA GLU A 837 12.60 20.50 15.12
C GLU A 837 14.11 20.77 15.24
N GLN A 838 14.75 20.25 16.29
CA GLN A 838 16.19 20.41 16.52
C GLN A 838 17.03 19.44 15.66
N ILE A 839 16.41 18.46 15.00
CA ILE A 839 17.14 17.51 14.15
C ILE A 839 17.64 18.25 12.90
N PRO A 840 18.96 18.21 12.59
CA PRO A 840 19.56 18.96 11.49
C PRO A 840 18.89 18.76 10.12
N THR A 841 18.46 17.53 9.81
CA THR A 841 17.79 17.18 8.56
C THR A 841 16.39 17.79 8.44
N ILE A 842 15.63 17.87 9.54
CA ILE A 842 14.32 18.52 9.58
C ILE A 842 14.48 20.03 9.44
N ARG A 843 15.44 20.62 10.15
CA ARG A 843 15.69 22.06 10.15
C ARG A 843 16.10 22.56 8.76
N SER A 844 17.01 21.89 8.08
CA SER A 844 17.38 22.25 6.70
C SER A 844 16.21 22.07 5.73
N ALA A 845 15.39 21.03 5.90
CA ALA A 845 14.19 20.82 5.10
C ALA A 845 13.12 21.91 5.34
N LEU A 846 12.96 22.39 6.58
CA LEU A 846 12.08 23.50 6.93
C LEU A 846 12.53 24.82 6.31
N ILE A 847 13.83 25.15 6.42
CA ILE A 847 14.42 26.34 5.78
C ILE A 847 14.16 26.30 4.27
N ASN A 848 14.49 25.18 3.62
CA ASN A 848 14.28 25.03 2.18
C ASN A 848 12.80 25.10 1.78
N MET A 849 11.89 24.50 2.58
CA MET A 849 10.45 24.57 2.35
C MET A 849 9.94 26.01 2.42
N TYR A 850 10.28 26.75 3.47
CA TYR A 850 9.86 28.14 3.63
C TYR A 850 10.47 29.05 2.56
N SER A 851 11.76 28.89 2.24
CA SER A 851 12.43 29.63 1.17
C SER A 851 11.74 29.41 -0.18
N LYS A 852 11.50 28.15 -0.58
CA LYS A 852 10.85 27.84 -1.87
C LYS A 852 9.38 28.27 -1.93
N CYS A 853 8.67 28.26 -0.80
CA CYS A 853 7.31 28.78 -0.69
C CYS A 853 7.20 30.31 -0.66
N GLY A 854 8.30 31.05 -0.88
CA GLY A 854 8.26 32.51 -0.89
C GLY A 854 8.39 33.18 0.49
N SER A 855 8.54 32.41 1.57
CA SER A 855 8.46 32.89 2.95
C SER A 855 9.84 32.97 3.62
N ILE A 856 10.74 33.79 3.07
CA ILE A 856 12.13 33.90 3.53
C ILE A 856 12.26 34.37 4.99
N VAL A 857 11.29 35.15 5.49
CA VAL A 857 11.28 35.63 6.88
C VAL A 857 11.09 34.47 7.86
N GLU A 858 10.18 33.54 7.57
CA GLU A 858 9.96 32.35 8.40
C GLU A 858 11.16 31.39 8.31
N ALA A 859 11.79 31.28 7.13
CA ALA A 859 13.04 30.53 6.97
C ALA A 859 14.17 31.09 7.87
N SER A 860 14.31 32.42 7.96
CA SER A 860 15.29 33.07 8.84
C SER A 860 15.01 32.81 10.31
N LYS A 861 13.75 32.86 10.75
CA LYS A 861 13.37 32.53 12.13
C LYS A 861 13.75 31.10 12.52
N VAL A 862 13.41 30.12 11.67
CA VAL A 862 13.78 28.72 11.88
C VAL A 862 15.31 28.53 11.94
N PHE A 863 16.05 29.33 11.18
CA PHE A 863 17.51 29.33 11.23
C PHE A 863 18.06 29.96 12.54
N GLU A 864 17.47 31.07 13.00
CA GLU A 864 17.89 31.83 14.18
C GLU A 864 17.55 31.16 15.52
N GLU A 865 16.47 30.37 15.59
CA GLU A 865 16.02 29.65 16.81
C GLU A 865 16.96 28.53 17.29
N THR A 866 18.19 28.43 16.77
CA THR A 866 19.12 27.33 17.04
C THR A 866 19.96 27.57 18.31
N GLU A 867 19.73 26.80 19.38
CA GLU A 867 20.49 26.90 20.66
C GLU A 867 21.93 26.35 20.61
N ARG A 868 22.30 25.54 19.59
CA ARG A 868 23.59 24.81 19.52
C ARG A 868 24.55 25.22 18.40
N GLY A 869 24.30 26.35 17.74
CA GLY A 869 25.06 26.79 16.56
C GLY A 869 24.59 26.06 15.29
N ALA A 870 24.46 26.81 14.20
CA ALA A 870 23.96 26.27 12.93
C ALA A 870 24.97 25.31 12.30
N ASP A 871 24.51 24.14 11.88
CA ASP A 871 25.28 23.20 11.07
C ASP A 871 25.41 23.69 9.61
N ILE A 872 26.43 23.20 8.91
CA ILE A 872 26.74 23.62 7.53
C ILE A 872 25.58 23.42 6.55
N VAL A 873 24.73 22.42 6.77
CA VAL A 873 23.60 22.12 5.89
C VAL A 873 22.51 23.18 6.04
N ALA A 874 22.19 23.62 7.26
CA ALA A 874 21.25 24.71 7.50
C ALA A 874 21.80 26.07 7.02
N LEU A 875 23.10 26.32 7.22
CA LEU A 875 23.78 27.50 6.66
C LEU A 875 23.67 27.55 5.14
N THR A 876 23.99 26.44 4.46
CA THR A 876 23.92 26.36 2.99
C THR A 876 22.48 26.54 2.49
N ALA A 877 21.50 25.94 3.17
CA ALA A 877 20.08 26.11 2.84
C ALA A 877 19.65 27.58 2.96
N MET A 878 20.08 28.30 4.00
CA MET A 878 19.73 29.70 4.20
C MET A 878 20.44 30.64 3.22
N ILE A 879 21.73 30.40 2.92
CA ILE A 879 22.48 31.16 1.90
C ILE A 879 21.80 31.00 0.54
N ASN A 880 21.40 29.77 0.17
CA ASN A 880 20.65 29.52 -1.06
C ASN A 880 19.30 30.25 -1.06
N GLY A 881 18.55 30.16 0.05
CA GLY A 881 17.28 30.87 0.20
C GLY A 881 17.41 32.38 0.05
N TYR A 882 18.45 33.00 0.60
CA TYR A 882 18.72 34.43 0.39
C TYR A 882 19.12 34.76 -1.05
N ALA A 883 19.94 33.91 -1.70
CA ALA A 883 20.34 34.09 -3.09
C ALA A 883 19.14 34.05 -4.06
N GLU A 884 18.25 33.06 -3.91
CA GLU A 884 17.06 32.89 -4.74
C GLU A 884 16.07 34.06 -4.59
N HIS A 885 16.01 34.67 -3.40
CA HIS A 885 15.15 35.82 -3.09
C HIS A 885 15.78 37.18 -3.40
N GLY A 886 16.94 37.21 -4.05
CA GLY A 886 17.65 38.45 -4.40
C GLY A 886 18.30 39.17 -3.22
N ARG A 887 18.31 38.58 -2.02
CA ARG A 887 18.95 39.08 -0.79
C ARG A 887 20.43 38.73 -0.77
N SER A 888 21.13 39.16 -1.81
CA SER A 888 22.51 38.74 -2.09
C SER A 888 23.49 39.20 -1.02
N LYS A 889 23.23 40.36 -0.39
CA LYS A 889 24.07 40.88 0.69
C LYS A 889 23.98 40.00 1.94
N GLU A 890 22.77 39.66 2.36
CA GLU A 890 22.55 38.75 3.50
C GLU A 890 23.16 37.36 3.25
N ALA A 891 23.11 36.85 2.00
CA ALA A 891 23.73 35.58 1.62
C ALA A 891 25.27 35.62 1.76
N ILE A 892 25.90 36.68 1.26
CA ILE A 892 27.37 36.87 1.33
C ILE A 892 27.82 37.08 2.77
N ASP A 893 27.16 37.97 3.53
CA ASP A 893 27.48 38.23 4.93
C ASP A 893 27.40 36.95 5.77
N LEU A 894 26.40 36.10 5.51
CA LEU A 894 26.23 34.81 6.19
C LEU A 894 27.32 33.81 5.80
N PHE A 895 27.71 33.75 4.52
CA PHE A 895 28.81 32.90 4.06
C PHE A 895 30.13 33.31 4.72
N GLU A 896 30.48 34.59 4.72
CA GLU A 896 31.71 35.08 5.36
C GLU A 896 31.72 34.85 6.87
N LYS A 897 30.59 35.06 7.54
CA LYS A 897 30.44 34.71 8.96
C LYS A 897 30.69 33.22 9.21
N SER A 898 30.22 32.34 8.33
CA SER A 898 30.46 30.90 8.45
C SER A 898 31.95 30.53 8.35
N LEU A 899 32.71 31.22 7.50
CA LEU A 899 34.16 31.06 7.37
C LEU A 899 34.88 31.44 8.66
N ASN A 900 34.45 32.54 9.30
CA ASN A 900 35.05 33.06 10.53
C ASN A 900 34.80 32.16 11.75
N VAL A 901 33.69 31.40 11.76
CA VAL A 901 33.36 30.43 12.82
C VAL A 901 34.09 29.09 12.62
N GLY A 902 34.88 28.94 11.55
CA GLY A 902 35.66 27.73 11.27
C GLY A 902 34.85 26.61 10.61
N CYS A 903 33.65 26.91 10.08
CA CYS A 903 32.92 25.96 9.23
C CYS A 903 33.69 25.78 7.91
N ARG A 904 33.94 24.54 7.51
CA ARG A 904 34.58 24.23 6.23
C ARG A 904 33.49 24.14 5.15
N PRO A 905 33.37 25.13 4.22
CA PRO A 905 32.35 25.10 3.18
C PRO A 905 32.50 23.89 2.29
N ASP A 906 31.39 23.42 1.73
CA ASP A 906 31.36 22.39 0.70
C ASP A 906 31.07 23.00 -0.69
N ALA A 907 31.01 22.14 -1.71
CA ALA A 907 30.78 22.56 -3.09
C ALA A 907 29.41 23.26 -3.23
N VAL A 908 28.40 22.81 -2.50
CA VAL A 908 27.05 23.38 -2.55
C VAL A 908 27.04 24.77 -1.92
N SER A 909 27.76 24.98 -0.81
CA SER A 909 27.94 26.30 -0.21
C SER A 909 28.54 27.31 -1.21
N PHE A 910 29.54 26.88 -2.01
CA PHE A 910 30.13 27.73 -3.05
C PHE A 910 29.17 28.01 -4.21
N ILE A 911 28.36 27.04 -4.64
CA ILE A 911 27.30 27.28 -5.63
C ILE A 911 26.31 28.34 -5.14
N SER A 912 25.87 28.25 -3.88
CA SER A 912 24.92 29.20 -3.29
C SER A 912 25.47 30.64 -3.26
N VAL A 913 26.72 30.83 -2.83
CA VAL A 913 27.33 32.18 -2.80
C VAL A 913 27.63 32.72 -4.21
N LEU A 914 28.06 31.87 -5.15
CA LEU A 914 28.26 32.27 -6.54
C LEU A 914 26.93 32.67 -7.22
N THR A 915 25.83 31.99 -6.89
CA THR A 915 24.49 32.36 -7.35
C THR A 915 24.06 33.72 -6.79
N ALA A 916 24.34 34.01 -5.52
CA ALA A 916 24.13 35.33 -4.93
C ALA A 916 24.96 36.42 -5.64
N CYS A 917 26.22 36.14 -5.95
CA CYS A 917 27.06 37.05 -6.73
C CYS A 917 26.50 37.29 -8.15
N SER A 918 26.00 36.24 -8.81
CA SER A 918 25.35 36.35 -10.12
C SER A 918 24.10 37.25 -10.07
N HIS A 919 23.21 37.01 -9.11
CA HIS A 919 21.98 37.77 -8.94
C HIS A 919 22.22 39.25 -8.62
N SER A 920 23.29 39.57 -7.89
CA SER A 920 23.72 40.94 -7.58
C SER A 920 24.65 41.56 -8.62
N GLY A 921 25.10 40.81 -9.63
CA GLY A 921 26.05 41.27 -10.65
C GLY A 921 27.45 41.60 -10.11
N GLN A 922 27.83 41.08 -8.95
CA GLN A 922 29.09 41.39 -8.26
C GLN A 922 30.25 40.56 -8.81
N LEU A 923 30.78 41.00 -9.96
CA LEU A 923 31.75 40.25 -10.73
C LEU A 923 33.06 39.96 -9.96
N GLY A 924 33.56 40.94 -9.21
CA GLY A 924 34.80 40.77 -8.41
C GLY A 924 34.67 39.72 -7.31
N LEU A 925 33.55 39.70 -6.60
CA LEU A 925 33.31 38.72 -5.52
C LEU A 925 33.05 37.31 -6.07
N GLY A 926 32.38 37.20 -7.23
CA GLY A 926 32.22 35.91 -7.91
C GLY A 926 33.56 35.23 -8.24
N PHE A 927 34.49 35.97 -8.87
CA PHE A 927 35.83 35.44 -9.15
C PHE A 927 36.65 35.18 -7.88
N HIS A 928 36.49 36.03 -6.84
CA HIS A 928 37.15 35.81 -5.56
C HIS A 928 36.75 34.46 -4.93
N TYR A 929 35.45 34.16 -4.83
CA TYR A 929 34.99 32.90 -4.24
C TYR A 929 35.27 31.69 -5.12
N PHE A 930 35.23 31.84 -6.45
CA PHE A 930 35.60 30.77 -7.38
C PHE A 930 37.07 30.35 -7.20
N ASN A 931 37.98 31.32 -7.07
CA ASN A 931 39.40 31.04 -6.82
C ASN A 931 39.64 30.52 -5.39
N LEU A 932 38.95 31.08 -4.39
CA LEU A 932 39.06 30.65 -3.00
C LEU A 932 38.75 29.16 -2.82
N MET A 933 37.74 28.66 -3.52
CA MET A 933 37.38 27.25 -3.55
C MET A 933 38.53 26.35 -4.04
N GLN A 934 39.24 26.78 -5.09
CA GLN A 934 40.34 26.02 -5.68
C GLN A 934 41.61 26.11 -4.83
N GLU A 935 42.03 27.33 -4.47
CA GLU A 935 43.34 27.58 -3.86
C GLU A 935 43.39 27.19 -2.38
N LYS A 936 42.36 27.53 -1.60
CA LYS A 936 42.36 27.31 -0.13
C LYS A 936 41.77 25.97 0.26
N TYR A 937 40.75 25.52 -0.45
CA TYR A 937 40.00 24.30 -0.11
C TYR A 937 40.37 23.08 -0.97
N ASN A 938 41.23 23.25 -1.99
CA ASN A 938 41.63 22.20 -2.94
C ASN A 938 40.41 21.49 -3.55
N MET A 939 39.36 22.24 -3.86
CA MET A 939 38.13 21.71 -4.43
C MET A 939 38.13 21.95 -5.95
N SER A 940 37.95 20.88 -6.72
CA SER A 940 37.81 20.98 -8.17
C SER A 940 36.44 21.56 -8.52
N PRO A 941 36.34 22.62 -9.34
CA PRO A 941 35.07 23.16 -9.79
C PRO A 941 34.27 22.13 -10.59
N ALA A 942 33.06 21.84 -10.12
CA ALA A 942 32.07 21.06 -10.86
C ALA A 942 31.34 21.95 -11.89
N LYS A 943 30.59 21.32 -12.80
CA LYS A 943 29.86 21.99 -13.88
C LYS A 943 28.92 23.10 -13.39
N GLU A 944 28.32 22.92 -12.22
CA GLU A 944 27.38 23.86 -11.62
C GLU A 944 28.06 25.19 -11.24
N HIS A 945 29.31 25.14 -10.76
CA HIS A 945 30.09 26.34 -10.41
C HIS A 945 30.41 27.16 -11.66
N TYR A 946 30.81 26.50 -12.75
CA TYR A 946 31.00 27.15 -14.05
C TYR A 946 29.69 27.75 -14.56
N GLY A 947 28.56 27.05 -14.39
CA GLY A 947 27.23 27.58 -14.71
C GLY A 947 26.91 28.90 -14.00
N CYS A 948 27.17 28.99 -12.69
CA CYS A 948 27.00 30.24 -11.93
C CYS A 948 27.89 31.37 -12.45
N MET A 949 29.15 31.07 -12.79
CA MET A 949 30.10 32.06 -13.32
C MET A 949 29.74 32.53 -14.74
N VAL A 950 29.25 31.63 -15.59
CA VAL A 950 28.73 31.93 -16.92
C VAL A 950 27.50 32.84 -16.81
N ASP A 951 26.55 32.54 -15.91
CA ASP A 951 25.38 33.41 -15.66
C ASP A 951 25.81 34.80 -15.16
N LEU A 952 26.78 34.87 -14.24
CA LEU A 952 27.34 36.12 -13.73
C LEU A 952 27.97 36.96 -14.86
N LEU A 953 28.80 36.36 -15.70
CA LEU A 953 29.43 37.04 -16.86
C LEU A 953 28.37 37.49 -17.88
N CYS A 954 27.36 36.65 -18.12
CA CYS A 954 26.24 36.95 -19.00
C CYS A 954 25.42 38.16 -18.53
N ARG A 955 25.07 38.22 -17.23
CA ARG A 955 24.34 39.35 -16.63
C ARG A 955 25.14 40.64 -16.69
N ALA A 956 26.45 40.55 -16.44
CA ALA A 956 27.40 41.64 -16.57
C ALA A 956 27.66 42.07 -18.03
N GLY A 957 27.14 41.33 -19.03
CA GLY A 957 27.29 41.65 -20.45
C GLY A 957 28.64 41.24 -21.06
N ARG A 958 29.47 40.48 -20.36
CA ARG A 958 30.78 40.00 -20.83
C ARG A 958 30.64 38.67 -21.58
N LEU A 959 29.84 38.65 -22.65
CA LEU A 959 29.42 37.43 -23.35
C LEU A 959 30.59 36.64 -23.96
N CYS A 960 31.60 37.31 -24.52
CA CYS A 960 32.79 36.65 -25.07
C CYS A 960 33.65 35.97 -23.99
N GLU A 961 33.60 36.45 -22.74
CA GLU A 961 34.29 35.80 -21.62
C GLU A 961 33.49 34.63 -21.08
N ALA A 962 32.17 34.73 -21.07
CA ALA A 962 31.29 33.61 -20.77
C ALA A 962 31.51 32.45 -21.76
N GLU A 963 31.60 32.76 -23.06
CA GLU A 963 31.90 31.77 -24.12
C GLU A 963 33.28 31.11 -23.91
N ARG A 964 34.33 31.89 -23.64
CA ARG A 964 35.67 31.35 -23.35
C ARG A 964 35.69 30.44 -22.11
N MET A 965 34.98 30.83 -21.05
CA MET A 965 34.89 30.04 -19.84
C MET A 965 34.19 28.69 -20.07
N ILE A 966 33.20 28.63 -20.96
CA ILE A 966 32.58 27.37 -21.38
C ILE A 966 33.57 26.52 -22.18
N ASP A 967 34.35 27.11 -23.09
CA ASP A 967 35.33 26.37 -23.88
C ASP A 967 36.45 25.76 -23.03
N GLU A 968 36.93 26.51 -22.04
CA GLU A 968 38.01 26.14 -21.11
C GLU A 968 37.58 25.18 -19.99
N MET A 969 36.28 24.91 -19.81
CA MET A 969 35.82 24.04 -18.74
C MET A 969 36.32 22.59 -18.96
N PRO A 970 36.90 21.94 -17.93
CA PRO A 970 37.46 20.59 -18.03
C PRO A 970 36.39 19.49 -17.99
N CYS A 971 35.13 19.83 -17.72
CA CYS A 971 33.99 18.93 -17.69
C CYS A 971 33.19 18.91 -19.00
N GLU A 972 32.34 17.90 -19.16
CA GLU A 972 31.51 17.72 -20.35
C GLU A 972 30.57 18.92 -20.54
N LYS A 973 30.57 19.49 -21.75
CA LYS A 973 29.82 20.69 -22.09
C LYS A 973 28.35 20.31 -22.36
N ASP A 974 27.47 20.48 -21.38
CA ASP A 974 26.04 20.19 -21.55
C ASP A 974 25.29 21.32 -22.30
N ASP A 975 24.04 21.04 -22.69
CA ASP A 975 23.15 21.96 -23.38
C ASP A 975 22.70 23.16 -22.51
N VAL A 976 22.74 23.02 -21.17
CA VAL A 976 22.25 24.01 -20.20
C VAL A 976 23.15 25.25 -20.13
N VAL A 977 24.48 25.07 -20.10
CA VAL A 977 25.42 26.21 -20.08
C VAL A 977 25.38 27.00 -21.38
N TRP A 978 25.28 26.34 -22.53
CA TRP A 978 25.11 26.99 -23.83
C TRP A 978 23.74 27.67 -23.96
N THR A 979 22.68 27.07 -23.41
CA THR A 979 21.34 27.67 -23.38
C THR A 979 21.32 28.94 -22.53
N THR A 980 22.04 28.97 -21.42
CA THR A 980 22.18 30.15 -20.55
C THR A 980 22.86 31.31 -21.30
N LEU A 981 23.96 31.02 -22.00
CA LEU A 981 24.64 31.99 -22.86
C LEU A 981 23.72 32.49 -24.00
N LEU A 982 23.00 31.59 -24.66
CA LEU A 982 22.08 31.91 -25.76
C LEU A 982 20.93 32.84 -25.31
N ARG A 983 20.37 32.60 -24.12
CA ARG A 983 19.35 33.48 -23.50
C ARG A 983 19.93 34.86 -23.21
N ALA A 984 21.15 34.92 -22.68
CA ALA A 984 21.83 36.19 -22.41
C ALA A 984 22.12 36.99 -23.68
N CYS A 985 22.55 36.31 -24.75
CA CYS A 985 22.76 36.92 -26.07
C CYS A 985 21.46 37.53 -26.63
N THR A 986 20.31 36.90 -26.36
CA THR A 986 19.00 37.47 -26.71
C THR A 986 18.71 38.77 -25.94
N ALA A 987 18.95 38.78 -24.63
CA ALA A 987 18.72 39.95 -23.78
C ALA A 987 19.65 41.12 -24.15
N LYS A 988 20.90 40.83 -24.51
CA LYS A 988 21.92 41.84 -24.87
C LYS A 988 22.00 42.12 -26.37
N ARG A 989 21.18 41.44 -27.20
CA ARG A 989 21.11 41.55 -28.67
C ARG A 989 22.43 41.24 -29.39
N ASP A 990 23.24 40.34 -28.84
CA ASP A 990 24.48 39.87 -29.48
C ASP A 990 24.19 38.71 -30.43
N VAL A 991 24.21 39.02 -31.73
CA VAL A 991 23.86 38.06 -32.77
C VAL A 991 24.95 37.02 -32.99
N GLU A 992 26.22 37.37 -32.75
CA GLU A 992 27.35 36.58 -33.21
C GLU A 992 27.72 35.50 -32.19
N VAL A 993 27.76 35.85 -30.90
CA VAL A 993 27.88 34.87 -29.80
C VAL A 993 26.61 34.02 -29.73
N GLY A 994 25.43 34.62 -29.93
CA GLY A 994 24.15 33.92 -29.93
C GLY A 994 24.03 32.87 -31.04
N ARG A 995 24.54 33.14 -32.24
CA ARG A 995 24.57 32.16 -33.34
C ARG A 995 25.46 30.96 -32.99
N ARG A 996 26.68 31.19 -32.51
CA ARG A 996 27.62 30.12 -32.14
C ARG A 996 27.09 29.25 -31.00
N ALA A 997 26.51 29.87 -29.97
CA ALA A 997 25.89 29.14 -28.87
C ALA A 997 24.73 28.23 -29.36
N ALA A 998 23.89 28.73 -30.27
CA ALA A 998 22.81 27.93 -30.85
C ALA A 998 23.33 26.78 -31.74
N GLU A 999 24.41 26.99 -32.49
CA GLU A 999 25.05 25.94 -33.32
C GLU A 999 25.58 24.80 -32.44
N ARG A 1000 26.26 25.11 -31.32
CA ARG A 1000 26.74 24.08 -30.39
C ARG A 1000 25.62 23.26 -29.75
N ILE A 1001 24.49 23.89 -29.40
CA ILE A 1001 23.31 23.15 -28.89
C ILE A 1001 22.74 22.23 -29.98
N LEU A 1002 22.69 22.69 -31.23
CA LEU A 1002 22.11 21.93 -32.34
C LEU A 1002 23.02 20.80 -32.85
N GLU A 1003 24.33 20.86 -32.61
CA GLU A 1003 25.26 19.75 -32.85
C GLU A 1003 24.97 18.57 -31.91
N VAL A 1004 24.59 18.86 -30.65
CA VAL A 1004 24.25 17.85 -29.64
C VAL A 1004 22.80 17.38 -29.80
N GLU A 1005 21.86 18.32 -29.97
CA GLU A 1005 20.44 18.03 -30.14
C GLU A 1005 19.85 18.76 -31.38
N PRO A 1006 19.82 18.10 -32.55
CA PRO A 1006 19.39 18.72 -33.81
C PRO A 1006 17.92 19.20 -33.85
N THR A 1007 17.09 18.78 -32.89
CA THR A 1007 15.66 19.10 -32.75
C THR A 1007 15.34 20.05 -31.60
N SER A 1008 16.35 20.60 -30.90
CA SER A 1008 16.15 21.45 -29.73
C SER A 1008 15.24 22.66 -30.04
N SER A 1009 14.06 22.69 -29.43
CA SER A 1009 13.05 23.73 -29.63
C SER A 1009 13.51 25.07 -29.05
N THR A 1010 14.16 25.03 -27.88
CA THR A 1010 14.71 26.19 -27.19
C THR A 1010 15.76 26.91 -28.01
N ALA A 1011 16.71 26.18 -28.62
CA ALA A 1011 17.76 26.77 -29.44
C ALA A 1011 17.21 27.45 -30.70
N LEU A 1012 16.32 26.77 -31.44
CA LEU A 1012 15.74 27.29 -32.68
C LEU A 1012 14.79 28.48 -32.46
N VAL A 1013 13.96 28.44 -31.41
CA VAL A 1013 13.07 29.57 -31.05
C VAL A 1013 13.90 30.78 -30.63
N THR A 1014 14.91 30.57 -29.79
CA THR A 1014 15.73 31.67 -29.25
C THR A 1014 16.57 32.29 -30.36
N LEU A 1015 17.18 31.48 -31.24
CA LEU A 1015 17.92 31.97 -32.41
C LEU A 1015 17.03 32.75 -33.39
N ALA A 1016 15.80 32.28 -33.65
CA ALA A 1016 14.84 33.00 -34.48
C ALA A 1016 14.44 34.35 -33.85
N ASN A 1017 14.30 34.41 -32.52
CA ASN A 1017 14.00 35.64 -31.80
C ASN A 1017 15.17 36.63 -31.83
N ILE A 1018 16.43 36.16 -31.71
CA ILE A 1018 17.64 36.99 -31.85
C ILE A 1018 17.69 37.62 -33.26
N TYR A 1019 17.46 36.83 -34.31
CA TYR A 1019 17.45 37.37 -35.67
C TYR A 1019 16.31 38.36 -35.90
N SER A 1020 15.11 38.10 -35.38
CA SER A 1020 13.99 39.04 -35.46
C SER A 1020 14.26 40.35 -34.70
N SER A 1021 14.81 40.29 -33.49
CA SER A 1021 15.07 41.50 -32.67
C SER A 1021 16.21 42.37 -33.20
N SER A 1022 17.12 41.78 -33.97
CA SER A 1022 18.21 42.49 -34.67
C SER A 1022 17.89 42.85 -36.13
N GLY A 1023 16.63 42.71 -36.58
CA GLY A 1023 16.18 43.11 -37.92
C GLY A 1023 16.60 42.18 -39.07
N LYS A 1024 17.17 41.01 -38.76
CA LYS A 1024 17.61 39.98 -39.72
C LYS A 1024 16.45 39.03 -40.09
N TRP A 1025 15.43 39.58 -40.75
CA TRP A 1025 14.17 38.87 -41.02
C TRP A 1025 14.29 37.66 -41.95
N LYS A 1026 15.27 37.66 -42.87
CA LYS A 1026 15.50 36.55 -43.81
C LYS A 1026 16.02 35.32 -43.07
N GLU A 1027 16.99 35.52 -42.19
CA GLU A 1027 17.61 34.51 -41.34
C GLU A 1027 16.58 33.95 -40.34
N ALA A 1028 15.77 34.81 -39.72
CA ALA A 1028 14.65 34.37 -38.87
C ALA A 1028 13.63 33.50 -39.63
N ALA A 1029 13.32 33.83 -40.89
CA ALA A 1029 12.42 33.03 -41.72
C ALA A 1029 13.01 31.66 -42.08
N ILE A 1030 14.31 31.57 -42.33
CA ILE A 1030 15.02 30.30 -42.58
C ILE A 1030 14.94 29.40 -41.34
N VAL A 1031 15.23 29.94 -40.15
CA VAL A 1031 15.16 29.18 -38.89
C VAL A 1031 13.74 28.70 -38.63
N ARG A 1032 12.72 29.55 -38.82
CA ARG A 1032 11.30 29.16 -38.66
C ARG A 1032 10.83 28.12 -39.68
N LYS A 1033 11.35 28.15 -40.91
CA LYS A 1033 11.09 27.13 -41.93
C LYS A 1033 11.72 25.78 -41.53
N SER A 1034 12.94 25.81 -41.00
CA SER A 1034 13.65 24.63 -40.46
C SER A 1034 12.88 24.00 -39.29
N MET A 1035 12.34 24.82 -38.38
CA MET A 1035 11.46 24.34 -37.29
C MET A 1035 10.24 23.58 -37.81
N LYS A 1036 9.57 24.10 -38.85
CA LYS A 1036 8.41 23.43 -39.47
C LYS A 1036 8.80 22.11 -40.14
N SER A 1037 9.92 22.05 -40.86
CA SER A 1037 10.36 20.81 -41.52
C SER A 1037 10.80 19.72 -40.53
N LYS A 1038 11.26 20.12 -39.34
CA LYS A 1038 11.71 19.19 -38.28
C LYS A 1038 10.59 18.80 -37.29
N GLY A 1039 9.35 19.26 -37.51
CA GLY A 1039 8.22 18.97 -36.62
C GLY A 1039 8.35 19.57 -35.22
N VAL A 1040 9.18 20.61 -35.05
CA VAL A 1040 9.45 21.24 -33.74
C VAL A 1040 8.25 22.10 -33.34
N ILE A 1041 7.50 21.64 -32.34
CA ILE A 1041 6.35 22.35 -31.78
C ILE A 1041 6.85 23.27 -30.66
N LYS A 1042 6.45 24.54 -30.70
CA LYS A 1042 6.71 25.48 -29.60
C LYS A 1042 5.79 25.10 -28.43
N GLU A 1043 6.36 24.58 -27.36
CA GLU A 1043 5.59 24.38 -26.12
C GLU A 1043 5.27 25.75 -25.49
N PRO A 1044 3.98 26.06 -25.24
CA PRO A 1044 3.62 27.26 -24.50
C PRO A 1044 4.05 27.08 -23.03
N GLY A 1045 4.84 28.03 -22.52
CA GLY A 1045 5.10 28.09 -21.08
C GLY A 1045 3.77 28.24 -20.33
N TRP A 1046 3.61 27.49 -19.25
CA TRP A 1046 2.42 27.53 -18.41
C TRP A 1046 2.82 27.76 -16.95
N SER A 1047 1.97 28.43 -16.20
CA SER A 1047 2.04 28.55 -14.75
C SER A 1047 0.78 27.95 -14.15
N SER A 1048 0.81 27.57 -12.88
CA SER A 1048 -0.38 27.11 -12.18
C SER A 1048 -0.48 27.76 -10.81
N VAL A 1049 -1.69 28.09 -10.39
CA VAL A 1049 -1.95 28.68 -9.08
C VAL A 1049 -3.11 27.96 -8.42
N LEU A 1050 -3.01 27.75 -7.11
CA LEU A 1050 -4.06 27.10 -6.32
C LEU A 1050 -5.04 28.17 -5.81
N ILE A 1051 -6.26 28.18 -6.33
CA ILE A 1051 -7.34 29.10 -5.89
C ILE A 1051 -8.45 28.27 -5.27
N LYS A 1052 -8.73 28.45 -3.97
CA LYS A 1052 -9.81 27.76 -3.24
C LYS A 1052 -9.78 26.23 -3.46
N ASP A 1053 -8.63 25.62 -3.22
CA ASP A 1053 -8.38 24.17 -3.37
C ASP A 1053 -8.55 23.60 -4.79
N ARG A 1054 -8.46 24.45 -5.84
CA ARG A 1054 -8.36 24.01 -7.23
C ARG A 1054 -7.13 24.61 -7.90
N VAL A 1055 -6.36 23.75 -8.57
CA VAL A 1055 -5.19 24.16 -9.36
C VAL A 1055 -5.70 24.71 -10.70
N SER A 1056 -5.56 26.02 -10.89
CA SER A 1056 -5.81 26.69 -12.17
C SER A 1056 -4.50 26.82 -12.94
N ALA A 1057 -4.43 26.21 -14.12
CA ALA A 1057 -3.28 26.34 -15.02
C ALA A 1057 -3.51 27.44 -16.06
N PHE A 1058 -2.49 28.26 -16.28
CA PHE A 1058 -2.45 29.40 -17.20
C PHE A 1058 -1.34 29.18 -18.22
N ALA A 1059 -1.70 28.87 -19.46
CA ALA A 1059 -0.75 28.82 -20.56
C ALA A 1059 -0.54 30.22 -21.15
N SER A 1060 0.69 30.54 -21.57
CA SER A 1060 1.03 31.81 -22.21
C SER A 1060 0.15 32.04 -23.45
N GLY A 1061 -0.73 33.06 -23.39
CA GLY A 1061 -1.69 33.39 -24.45
C GLY A 1061 -2.97 32.54 -24.46
N GLY A 1062 -3.15 31.65 -23.48
CA GLY A 1062 -4.32 30.78 -23.37
C GLY A 1062 -5.55 31.49 -22.80
N ARG A 1063 -6.71 31.30 -23.44
CA ARG A 1063 -8.03 31.80 -22.99
C ARG A 1063 -8.95 30.70 -22.47
N SER A 1064 -8.40 29.54 -22.11
CA SER A 1064 -9.17 28.37 -21.68
C SER A 1064 -9.70 28.47 -20.24
N HIS A 1065 -9.27 29.47 -19.46
CA HIS A 1065 -9.74 29.64 -18.09
C HIS A 1065 -11.19 30.18 -18.07
N PRO A 1066 -12.10 29.65 -17.24
CA PRO A 1066 -13.51 30.08 -17.20
C PRO A 1066 -13.72 31.58 -16.92
N GLN A 1067 -12.74 32.21 -16.27
CA GLN A 1067 -12.70 33.64 -15.96
C GLN A 1067 -11.67 34.39 -16.81
N SER A 1068 -11.32 33.90 -18.00
CA SER A 1068 -10.25 34.50 -18.81
C SER A 1068 -10.52 35.97 -19.15
N GLU A 1069 -11.77 36.35 -19.40
CA GLU A 1069 -12.15 37.74 -19.68
C GLU A 1069 -11.85 38.68 -18.50
N ASP A 1070 -12.19 38.27 -17.28
CA ASP A 1070 -11.91 39.03 -16.05
C ASP A 1070 -10.41 39.14 -15.77
N ILE A 1071 -9.67 38.05 -16.00
CA ILE A 1071 -8.22 38.01 -15.78
C ILE A 1071 -7.49 38.88 -16.81
N TYR A 1072 -7.88 38.82 -18.08
CA TYR A 1072 -7.27 39.63 -19.14
C TYR A 1072 -7.62 41.12 -18.99
N SER A 1073 -8.82 41.46 -18.52
CA SER A 1073 -9.18 42.85 -18.21
C SER A 1073 -8.40 43.41 -17.02
N VAL A 1074 -8.14 42.60 -15.98
CA VAL A 1074 -7.21 42.98 -14.89
C VAL A 1074 -5.77 43.08 -15.38
N LEU A 1075 -5.31 42.16 -16.22
CA LEU A 1075 -3.97 42.22 -16.82
C LEU A 1075 -3.80 43.47 -17.67
N GLU A 1076 -4.78 43.84 -18.50
CA GLU A 1076 -4.78 45.08 -19.29
C GLU A 1076 -4.71 46.35 -18.43
N LEU A 1077 -5.25 46.32 -17.21
CA LEU A 1077 -5.10 47.40 -16.22
C LEU A 1077 -3.70 47.44 -15.59
N LEU A 1078 -2.99 46.30 -15.55
CA LEU A 1078 -1.63 46.18 -15.00
C LEU A 1078 -0.52 46.43 -16.04
N VAL A 1079 -0.80 46.26 -17.35
CA VAL A 1079 0.18 46.50 -18.42
C VAL A 1079 0.79 47.91 -18.37
N PRO A 1080 0.03 49.01 -18.16
CA PRO A 1080 0.59 50.36 -18.06
C PRO A 1080 1.47 50.58 -16.82
N VAL A 1081 1.24 49.82 -15.75
CA VAL A 1081 2.01 49.90 -14.49
C VAL A 1081 3.33 49.12 -14.59
N ALA A 1082 3.41 48.12 -15.47
CA ALA A 1082 4.59 47.27 -15.64
C ALA A 1082 5.58 47.75 -16.73
N GLU A 1083 5.18 48.67 -17.62
CA GLU A 1083 6.06 49.19 -18.68
C GLU A 1083 7.34 49.89 -18.17
N PRO A 1084 7.36 50.61 -17.03
CA PRO A 1084 8.61 51.22 -16.51
C PRO A 1084 9.63 50.21 -15.97
N LEU A 1085 9.24 48.97 -15.68
CA LEU A 1085 10.14 47.96 -15.08
C LEU A 1085 10.93 47.14 -16.13
N ARG A 1086 10.61 47.28 -17.43
CA ARG A 1086 11.22 46.49 -18.52
C ARG A 1086 12.42 47.15 -19.19
N TYR A 1087 12.59 48.46 -19.03
CA TYR A 1087 13.77 49.18 -19.49
C TYR A 1087 14.40 49.86 -18.27
N GLY A 1088 15.54 49.33 -17.83
CA GLY A 1088 16.27 49.87 -16.69
C GLY A 1088 16.52 51.37 -16.84
N CYS A 1089 15.94 52.15 -15.94
CA CYS A 1089 16.35 53.52 -15.69
C CYS A 1089 16.29 53.75 -14.18
N GLU A 1090 17.40 54.23 -13.63
CA GLU A 1090 17.59 54.58 -12.24
C GLU A 1090 16.43 55.41 -11.70
N MET A 1091 15.76 54.96 -10.64
CA MET A 1091 15.03 55.86 -9.76
C MET A 1091 15.44 55.63 -8.31
N LYS A 1092 15.82 56.75 -7.70
CA LYS A 1092 16.27 56.93 -6.34
C LYS A 1092 15.25 56.36 -5.35
N ARG A 1093 15.81 55.86 -4.24
CA ARG A 1093 15.14 55.59 -2.97
C ARG A 1093 14.11 56.68 -2.68
N ASP A 1094 12.85 56.28 -2.52
CA ASP A 1094 12.02 56.74 -1.41
C ASP A 1094 11.03 55.63 -1.04
N SER A 1095 10.86 55.49 0.26
CA SER A 1095 10.09 54.47 0.95
C SER A 1095 8.60 54.57 0.63
N GLU A 1096 8.01 53.50 0.10
CA GLU A 1096 6.70 53.01 0.56
C GLU A 1096 6.38 51.65 -0.08
N SER A 1097 5.95 50.75 0.80
CA SER A 1097 5.64 49.35 0.54
C SER A 1097 4.42 49.22 -0.38
N ILE A 1098 4.58 48.60 -1.55
CA ILE A 1098 3.44 48.07 -2.32
C ILE A 1098 3.67 46.56 -2.49
N GLN A 1099 3.07 45.79 -1.58
CA GLN A 1099 2.83 44.36 -1.76
C GLN A 1099 1.66 44.20 -2.75
N ILE A 1100 1.90 43.54 -3.88
CA ILE A 1100 0.83 43.06 -4.75
C ILE A 1100 0.64 41.58 -4.41
N LEU A 1101 -0.54 41.26 -3.86
CA LEU A 1101 -1.05 39.93 -3.51
C LEU A 1101 -1.36 39.09 -4.74
#